data_AF-Q64ZI8-F1
#
_entry.id   AF-Q64ZI8-F1
#
_cell.length_a   1.000
_cell.length_b   1.000
_cell.length_c   1.000
_cell.angle_alpha   90.00
_cell.angle_beta   90.00
_cell.angle_gamma   90.00
#
_symmetry.space_group_name_H-M   'P 1'
#
loop_
_entity.id
_entity.type
_entity.pdbx_description
1 polymer ?
#
loop_
_entity_poly.entity_id
_entity_poly.type
_entity_poly.pdbx_seq_one_letter_code
_entity_poly.pdbx_strand_id
1 'polypeptide(L)'
;MKLHIAMLAATLLLSGGASYAQGNKQEKKAKAYMVADAHLDTQWNWDVQTTIKEYVWNTINQNLFLLKKYPNYVFNFEGGVKYAWMKEYYPAQYEEMKKYIGEGRWHISGSSWDATDALVPSTESFIRNIMLGQQYYRQEFGVESTDIFLPDCFGFGWTLPTIASHCDLIGFSSQKLDWRVHPFYGKSKHPFTIGLWKGIDGSSIMLAHGYDYGRRWNDEDLSENEQLKELAGRTPLNTVYRYYGTGDIGGSPTLASVRSVEKGLRGNGPVEIVSATSDQLYKDYLPYKNHPELPVFDGEQLMDVHGTGCYTSQAAMKLYNRQNELLGDAAERAAVTAEWLNQAKYPGSTINEAWKRFIYHQFHDDLTGTSIPRAYEFSWNDELISLKQFSNVLTSSIHGIGRELDTRVSGIPVILYNALGFTVTDIAEIELDLPKAPKEITVYDEKGKKVSAQLISYTDGKARILVEATVPATGYVVYDVRTSGTGASNISTNVNTLENSLYKITLDKNGDIVSLTDKKNGKELVKAGKSIRLALFTQNKSYNWPAWEVLKETTDRTPVSITDDVKITLVEDGTLRKSLCVEKRHEESVFRQYIRLYEGSRAERIDFYNEIDWQSTNALLKAEFPLNIENEKATYDLGIGSIQRGNNTETAYEVYAQYWADLTDRDGSYGVSVMNDSKYGWDKPDNHTIRLTLLHTPETRGGYAYQDHQDLGHHTFTYSLIPHQGALDKPATVEKAEKLNQQLKAFRTEKHKGNAGKSFSFVASDNRNVLIKALKKAEETDEYVVRVYETEGRKAQSATLTFAGEIISASEANGTEKTIGNATFEGNKLQVNITPYSVRTYKVRLKPSGREASPIEYAALPLDYDRKCASYNEFRGEGDFESGYSFAAELLPDSLIAGQITFRLGEKEIANGMSCEGDTLQLPAGNKYNRLYILAASTEGDNQADFRIGKQTASFVVPFYTGFIGQWGHKGHTEGYLKDAEIAYVGTHRHASNGDQPYEFTYMFKFGMDIPKGATSVILPRNEKVVLFAATLVAENEPATTVAGTLFRTNNVGNAATAGNDEEAVRENILKGAKIIACSGYTNDEEKPDFLLDGKTDTKWCDVSQTPNYVDFDLGEAQNISGWKMVNAGQESHSYITNGCFLQGKMNPGDEWTTLDAIDGNHANVVSRPLNYDGKVRYIRLLVTRPTQSTGGRDTRIYELEVYK
;
A
#
# COMPACT_ATOMS: atom_id res chain seq x y z
N MET A 1 -26.44 -10.23 -85.04
CA MET A 1 -26.28 -10.22 -86.50
C MET A 1 -25.05 -11.07 -86.84
N LYS A 2 -25.27 -12.26 -87.42
CA LYS A 2 -24.37 -13.15 -88.21
C LYS A 2 -22.98 -13.54 -87.67
N LEU A 3 -22.79 -14.81 -87.24
CA LEU A 3 -22.11 -15.96 -87.94
C LEU A 3 -20.60 -16.02 -87.61
N HIS A 4 -19.86 -17.12 -87.40
CA HIS A 4 -20.03 -18.60 -87.40
C HIS A 4 -18.67 -19.20 -86.89
N ILE A 5 -18.62 -20.24 -86.03
CA ILE A 5 -18.39 -21.69 -86.30
C ILE A 5 -17.07 -22.26 -85.69
N ALA A 6 -17.29 -23.25 -84.82
CA ALA A 6 -16.67 -24.58 -84.61
C ALA A 6 -15.17 -24.85 -84.34
N MET A 7 -15.00 -25.62 -83.26
CA MET A 7 -14.07 -26.73 -82.96
C MET A 7 -13.31 -27.39 -84.14
N LEU A 8 -12.05 -27.83 -83.96
CA LEU A 8 -11.65 -29.16 -83.46
C LEU A 8 -10.10 -29.35 -83.49
N ALA A 9 -9.57 -29.99 -82.44
CA ALA A 9 -8.38 -30.86 -82.32
C ALA A 9 -7.01 -30.47 -82.94
N ALA A 10 -6.00 -30.34 -82.06
CA ALA A 10 -4.80 -31.20 -82.03
C ALA A 10 -3.73 -30.59 -81.09
N THR A 11 -3.40 -31.26 -79.97
CA THR A 11 -2.12 -31.03 -79.27
C THR A 11 -1.73 -32.22 -78.40
N LEU A 12 -0.63 -32.89 -78.77
CA LEU A 12 0.21 -33.74 -77.92
C LEU A 12 1.67 -33.55 -78.39
N LEU A 13 2.52 -33.08 -77.45
CA LEU A 13 3.99 -33.25 -77.31
C LEU A 13 4.88 -32.55 -78.38
N LEU A 14 5.93 -31.76 -78.10
CA LEU A 14 6.85 -31.59 -76.96
C LEU A 14 7.55 -30.21 -77.02
N SER A 15 7.85 -29.67 -75.83
CA SER A 15 8.96 -28.77 -75.43
C SER A 15 9.23 -27.45 -76.18
N GLY A 16 9.09 -26.33 -75.47
CA GLY A 16 9.69 -25.04 -75.86
C GLY A 16 9.16 -23.79 -75.13
N GLY A 17 9.63 -23.56 -73.91
CA GLY A 17 9.80 -22.26 -73.22
C GLY A 17 8.70 -21.19 -73.26
N ALA A 18 7.88 -21.12 -72.21
CA ALA A 18 7.23 -19.87 -71.80
C ALA A 18 7.67 -19.56 -70.36
N SER A 19 8.54 -18.55 -70.22
CA SER A 19 9.02 -18.05 -68.94
C SER A 19 7.85 -17.53 -68.10
N TYR A 20 7.65 -18.16 -66.95
CA TYR A 20 6.87 -17.57 -65.86
C TYR A 20 7.58 -16.30 -65.40
N ALA A 21 6.94 -15.15 -65.53
CA ALA A 21 7.35 -13.95 -64.81
C ALA A 21 7.00 -14.16 -63.33
N GLN A 22 7.95 -14.73 -62.57
CA GLN A 22 7.98 -14.60 -61.12
C GLN A 22 8.08 -13.10 -60.80
N GLY A 23 6.99 -12.52 -60.28
CA GLY A 23 7.10 -11.26 -59.56
C GLY A 23 8.01 -11.49 -58.35
N ASN A 24 9.21 -10.93 -58.38
CA ASN A 24 10.10 -10.83 -57.22
C ASN A 24 9.35 -10.10 -56.10
N LYS A 25 8.71 -10.84 -55.18
CA LYS A 25 8.47 -10.32 -53.83
C LYS A 25 9.85 -10.19 -53.21
N GLN A 26 10.37 -8.96 -53.14
CA GLN A 26 11.59 -8.65 -52.42
C GLN A 26 11.41 -9.18 -50.98
N GLU A 27 12.20 -10.17 -50.58
CA GLU A 27 12.13 -10.72 -49.23
C GLU A 27 12.36 -9.59 -48.22
N LYS A 28 11.39 -9.39 -47.32
CA LYS A 28 11.49 -8.35 -46.30
C LYS A 28 12.65 -8.73 -45.37
N LYS A 29 13.68 -7.89 -45.31
CA LYS A 29 14.84 -8.08 -44.42
C LYS A 29 14.37 -8.24 -42.97
N ALA A 30 15.04 -9.09 -42.18
CA ALA A 30 14.72 -9.22 -40.76
C ALA A 30 15.04 -7.91 -40.04
N LYS A 31 14.19 -7.44 -39.14
CA LYS A 31 14.39 -6.19 -38.38
C LYS A 31 14.41 -6.46 -36.88
N ALA A 32 15.41 -5.93 -36.17
CA ALA A 32 15.54 -6.06 -34.72
C ALA A 32 15.52 -4.69 -34.04
N TYR A 33 14.50 -4.46 -33.22
CA TYR A 33 14.44 -3.33 -32.30
C TYR A 33 15.20 -3.71 -31.03
N MET A 34 16.42 -3.19 -30.90
CA MET A 34 17.30 -3.42 -29.77
C MET A 34 17.00 -2.38 -28.69
N VAL A 35 16.34 -2.82 -27.62
CA VAL A 35 15.87 -1.96 -26.52
C VAL A 35 16.81 -2.13 -25.34
N ALA A 36 17.65 -1.13 -25.11
CA ALA A 36 18.62 -1.16 -24.02
C ALA A 36 17.91 -0.79 -22.72
N ASP A 37 18.01 -1.65 -21.71
CA ASP A 37 17.35 -1.46 -20.43
C ASP A 37 18.30 -1.80 -19.26
N ALA A 38 17.97 -1.34 -18.07
CA ALA A 38 18.56 -1.79 -16.83
C ALA A 38 17.45 -1.93 -15.79
N HIS A 39 16.66 -2.99 -15.92
CA HIS A 39 15.57 -3.28 -15.00
C HIS A 39 16.06 -3.21 -13.56
N LEU A 40 15.34 -2.41 -12.77
CA LEU A 40 15.68 -2.12 -11.39
C LEU A 40 14.47 -2.43 -10.51
N ASP A 41 14.58 -3.47 -9.70
CA ASP A 41 13.59 -3.75 -8.68
C ASP A 41 13.75 -2.75 -7.55
N THR A 42 12.66 -2.05 -7.26
CA THR A 42 12.61 -0.99 -6.26
C THR A 42 13.03 -1.53 -4.88
N GLN A 43 12.61 -2.76 -4.59
CA GLN A 43 13.09 -3.62 -3.51
C GLN A 43 12.80 -5.08 -3.87
N TRP A 44 13.67 -5.99 -3.44
CA TRP A 44 13.47 -7.44 -3.65
C TRP A 44 14.32 -8.26 -2.67
N ASN A 45 15.51 -8.69 -3.09
CA ASN A 45 16.52 -9.34 -2.24
C ASN A 45 17.41 -8.34 -1.49
N TRP A 46 16.95 -7.10 -1.44
CA TRP A 46 17.57 -5.93 -0.84
C TRP A 46 16.46 -4.96 -0.42
N ASP A 47 16.81 -4.03 0.45
CA ASP A 47 15.90 -2.97 0.89
C ASP A 47 16.02 -1.70 0.05
N VAL A 48 15.07 -0.78 0.23
CA VAL A 48 15.03 0.52 -0.45
C VAL A 48 16.29 1.36 -0.19
N GLN A 49 16.91 1.24 0.99
CA GLN A 49 18.13 1.97 1.33
C GLN A 49 19.28 1.53 0.41
N THR A 50 19.42 0.22 0.16
CA THR A 50 20.40 -0.35 -0.76
C THR A 50 20.11 0.09 -2.19
N THR A 51 18.84 0.06 -2.63
CA THR A 51 18.44 0.54 -3.96
C THR A 51 18.91 1.98 -4.19
N ILE A 52 18.66 2.88 -3.24
CA ILE A 52 19.04 4.29 -3.36
C ILE A 52 20.57 4.45 -3.35
N LYS A 53 21.25 3.87 -2.35
CA LYS A 53 22.71 4.06 -2.13
C LYS A 53 23.55 3.48 -3.27
N GLU A 54 23.16 2.33 -3.79
CA GLU A 54 23.99 1.58 -4.73
C GLU A 54 23.40 1.55 -6.14
N TYR A 55 22.15 1.12 -6.29
CA TYR A 55 21.60 0.76 -7.59
C TYR A 55 21.14 1.96 -8.40
N VAL A 56 20.50 2.94 -7.78
CA VAL A 56 20.18 4.23 -8.42
C VAL A 56 21.47 4.94 -8.83
N TRP A 57 22.47 4.99 -7.94
CA TRP A 57 23.78 5.57 -8.22
C TRP A 57 24.46 4.91 -9.43
N ASN A 58 24.52 3.58 -9.44
CA ASN A 58 25.12 2.81 -10.53
C ASN A 58 24.38 3.02 -11.84
N THR A 59 23.04 3.04 -11.80
CA THR A 59 22.20 3.23 -12.99
C THR A 59 22.46 4.57 -13.64
N ILE A 60 22.42 5.67 -12.89
CA ILE A 60 22.61 6.99 -13.48
C ILE A 60 24.06 7.19 -13.99
N ASN A 61 25.07 6.87 -13.18
CA ASN A 61 26.46 7.18 -13.53
C ASN A 61 27.01 6.32 -14.67
N GLN A 62 26.68 5.02 -14.70
CA GLN A 62 27.17 4.15 -15.78
C GLN A 62 26.54 4.53 -17.12
N ASN A 63 25.25 4.85 -17.15
CA ASN A 63 24.58 5.27 -18.39
C ASN A 63 25.04 6.65 -18.85
N LEU A 64 25.27 7.61 -17.94
CA LEU A 64 25.89 8.90 -18.30
C LEU A 64 27.25 8.71 -18.99
N PHE A 65 28.07 7.76 -18.52
CA PHE A 65 29.33 7.42 -19.18
C PHE A 65 29.12 6.87 -20.60
N LEU A 66 28.16 5.96 -20.79
CA LEU A 66 27.85 5.37 -22.10
C LEU A 66 27.29 6.40 -23.08
N LEU A 67 26.38 7.26 -22.63
CA LEU A 67 25.75 8.31 -23.42
C LEU A 67 26.77 9.35 -23.93
N LYS A 68 27.76 9.70 -23.12
CA LYS A 68 28.90 10.56 -23.53
C LYS A 68 29.76 9.92 -24.62
N LYS A 69 29.87 8.59 -24.62
CA LYS A 69 30.84 7.86 -25.47
C LYS A 69 30.25 7.36 -26.79
N TYR A 70 28.99 6.92 -26.81
CA TYR A 70 28.39 6.20 -27.94
C TYR A 70 27.18 6.96 -28.50
N PRO A 71 27.31 7.69 -29.62
CA PRO A 71 26.27 8.63 -30.08
C PRO A 71 24.95 7.99 -30.48
N ASN A 72 24.91 6.71 -30.88
CA ASN A 72 23.66 6.02 -31.24
C ASN A 72 23.07 5.20 -30.08
N TYR A 73 23.69 5.26 -28.90
CA TYR A 73 23.15 4.60 -27.72
C TYR A 73 21.86 5.30 -27.25
N VAL A 74 20.80 4.49 -27.13
CA VAL A 74 19.51 4.84 -26.54
C VAL A 74 19.32 3.95 -25.31
N PHE A 75 19.15 4.56 -24.16
CA PHE A 75 18.84 3.90 -22.90
C PHE A 75 17.36 4.07 -22.57
N ASN A 76 16.70 3.01 -22.15
CA ASN A 76 15.30 2.96 -21.75
C ASN A 76 15.26 2.69 -20.25
N PHE A 77 14.48 3.47 -19.50
CA PHE A 77 14.44 3.31 -18.05
C PHE A 77 13.08 3.71 -17.47
N GLU A 78 12.47 2.79 -16.73
CA GLU A 78 11.17 2.98 -16.09
C GLU A 78 11.19 3.45 -14.63
N GLY A 79 10.05 3.99 -14.20
CA GLY A 79 9.70 4.26 -12.80
C GLY A 79 9.94 5.69 -12.35
N GLY A 80 8.87 6.48 -12.23
CA GLY A 80 8.89 7.85 -11.70
C GLY A 80 9.56 7.98 -10.32
N VAL A 81 9.34 7.02 -9.42
CA VAL A 81 9.95 6.98 -8.08
C VAL A 81 11.47 6.93 -8.13
N LYS A 82 12.05 6.18 -9.08
CA LYS A 82 13.51 6.07 -9.26
C LYS A 82 14.10 7.40 -9.74
N TYR A 83 13.41 8.10 -10.63
CA TYR A 83 13.80 9.45 -11.03
C TYR A 83 13.66 10.47 -9.89
N ALA A 84 12.67 10.31 -9.00
CA ALA A 84 12.53 11.15 -7.81
C ALA A 84 13.71 10.94 -6.84
N TRP A 85 14.14 9.70 -6.63
CA TRP A 85 15.35 9.41 -5.85
C TRP A 85 16.63 9.92 -6.50
N MET A 86 16.75 9.84 -7.83
CA MET A 86 17.89 10.47 -8.53
C MET A 86 17.93 11.99 -8.29
N LYS A 87 16.77 12.66 -8.32
CA LYS A 87 16.66 14.09 -8.03
C LYS A 87 17.02 14.41 -6.58
N GLU A 88 16.51 13.63 -5.64
CA GLU A 88 16.67 13.84 -4.21
C GLU A 88 18.12 13.58 -3.75
N TYR A 89 18.68 12.41 -4.08
CA TYR A 89 19.97 11.96 -3.54
C TYR A 89 21.17 12.25 -4.46
N TYR A 90 20.93 12.44 -5.76
CA TYR A 90 22.00 12.66 -6.76
C TYR A 90 21.72 13.84 -7.71
N PRO A 91 21.43 15.05 -7.18
CA PRO A 91 20.93 16.18 -7.97
C PRO A 91 21.86 16.62 -9.10
N ALA A 92 23.19 16.53 -8.91
CA ALA A 92 24.16 16.89 -9.95
C ALA A 92 24.10 15.96 -11.16
N GLN A 93 24.01 14.65 -10.92
CA GLN A 93 23.86 13.63 -11.97
C GLN A 93 22.49 13.73 -12.62
N TYR A 94 21.45 14.00 -11.84
CA TYR A 94 20.08 14.20 -12.33
C TYR A 94 20.01 15.34 -13.36
N GLU A 95 20.62 16.49 -13.08
CA GLU A 95 20.68 17.61 -14.03
C GLU A 95 21.48 17.29 -15.31
N GLU A 96 22.48 16.41 -15.22
CA GLU A 96 23.17 15.93 -16.42
C GLU A 96 22.30 14.96 -17.24
N MET A 97 21.61 14.03 -16.57
CA MET A 97 20.70 13.07 -17.19
C MET A 97 19.56 13.77 -17.96
N LYS A 98 19.00 14.87 -17.41
CA LYS A 98 17.93 15.65 -18.06
C LYS A 98 18.31 16.13 -19.48
N LYS A 99 19.58 16.40 -19.74
CA LYS A 99 20.06 16.78 -21.08
C LYS A 99 19.86 15.65 -22.08
N TYR A 100 20.18 14.42 -21.69
CA TYR A 100 20.01 13.24 -22.54
C TYR A 100 18.55 12.82 -22.71
N ILE A 101 17.68 13.15 -21.74
CA ILE A 101 16.23 13.03 -21.92
C ILE A 101 15.75 14.01 -23.00
N GLY A 102 16.18 15.27 -22.94
CA GLY A 102 15.87 16.27 -23.98
C GLY A 102 16.39 15.91 -25.37
N GLU A 103 17.50 15.15 -25.46
CA GLU A 103 18.03 14.59 -26.70
C GLU A 103 17.29 13.32 -27.18
N GLY A 104 16.41 12.75 -26.35
CA GLY A 104 15.70 11.50 -26.63
C GLY A 104 16.58 10.24 -26.54
N ARG A 105 17.78 10.34 -25.97
CA ARG A 105 18.75 9.22 -25.85
C ARG A 105 18.71 8.55 -24.49
N TRP A 106 18.26 9.26 -23.47
CA TRP A 106 17.67 8.65 -22.28
C TRP A 106 16.15 8.71 -22.46
N HIS A 107 15.56 7.58 -22.85
CA HIS A 107 14.13 7.47 -23.06
C HIS A 107 13.43 7.07 -21.76
N ILE A 108 12.39 7.82 -21.41
CA ILE A 108 11.52 7.47 -20.29
C ILE A 108 10.57 6.38 -20.75
N SER A 109 10.87 5.15 -20.34
CA SER A 109 10.09 3.97 -20.67
C SER A 109 9.08 3.70 -19.59
N GLY A 110 7.92 3.17 -19.97
CA GLY A 110 6.85 2.94 -19.00
C GLY A 110 6.23 4.25 -18.50
N SER A 111 4.92 4.24 -18.42
CA SER A 111 4.15 5.45 -18.11
C SER A 111 3.88 5.67 -16.62
N SER A 112 4.41 4.83 -15.74
CA SER A 112 3.97 4.74 -14.34
C SER A 112 4.92 5.37 -13.32
N TRP A 113 4.38 5.68 -12.14
CA TRP A 113 5.15 6.07 -10.96
C TRP A 113 6.09 4.93 -10.51
N ASP A 114 5.65 3.68 -10.57
CA ASP A 114 6.53 2.50 -10.49
C ASP A 114 6.05 1.31 -11.35
N ALA A 115 6.90 0.31 -11.55
CA ALA A 115 6.64 -0.93 -12.28
C ALA A 115 5.78 -1.91 -11.45
N THR A 116 4.52 -1.53 -11.28
CA THR A 116 3.52 -2.19 -10.44
C THR A 116 3.04 -3.54 -10.99
N ASP A 117 2.64 -4.44 -10.09
CA ASP A 117 1.89 -5.65 -10.43
C ASP A 117 0.64 -5.32 -11.26
N ALA A 118 0.30 -6.17 -12.23
CA ALA A 118 -0.78 -5.90 -13.17
C ALA A 118 -2.12 -6.55 -12.80
N LEU A 119 -2.23 -7.21 -11.65
CA LEU A 119 -3.37 -8.06 -11.30
C LEU A 119 -4.03 -7.70 -9.97
N VAL A 120 -3.25 -7.52 -8.90
CA VAL A 120 -3.71 -7.27 -7.53
C VAL A 120 -4.19 -5.82 -7.33
N PRO A 121 -3.47 -4.77 -7.79
CA PRO A 121 -3.95 -3.39 -7.66
C PRO A 121 -5.33 -3.20 -8.29
N SER A 122 -6.15 -2.34 -7.69
CA SER A 122 -7.40 -1.94 -8.32
C SER A 122 -7.14 -1.19 -9.62
N THR A 123 -8.12 -1.23 -10.53
CA THR A 123 -8.07 -0.47 -11.78
C THR A 123 -7.83 1.02 -11.56
N GLU A 124 -8.42 1.62 -10.52
CA GLU A 124 -8.20 3.05 -10.24
C GLU A 124 -6.76 3.29 -9.79
N SER A 125 -6.20 2.47 -8.89
CA SER A 125 -4.79 2.58 -8.49
C SER A 125 -3.83 2.43 -9.67
N PHE A 126 -4.10 1.50 -10.60
CA PHE A 126 -3.28 1.36 -11.81
C PHE A 126 -3.35 2.63 -12.70
N ILE A 127 -4.54 3.23 -12.83
CA ILE A 127 -4.69 4.53 -13.53
C ILE A 127 -3.96 5.64 -12.77
N ARG A 128 -4.03 5.68 -11.43
CA ARG A 128 -3.28 6.65 -10.61
C ARG A 128 -1.78 6.48 -10.78
N ASN A 129 -1.29 5.25 -10.81
CA ASN A 129 0.11 4.95 -11.02
C ASN A 129 0.60 5.55 -12.36
N ILE A 130 -0.15 5.35 -13.45
CA ILE A 130 0.13 5.98 -14.75
C ILE A 130 0.04 7.52 -14.66
N MET A 131 -1.02 8.04 -14.06
CA MET A 131 -1.26 9.48 -13.95
C MET A 131 -0.13 10.20 -13.19
N LEU A 132 0.27 9.67 -12.03
CA LEU A 132 1.33 10.22 -11.19
C LEU A 132 2.69 10.18 -11.90
N GLY A 133 3.01 9.07 -12.59
CA GLY A 133 4.21 8.95 -13.42
C GLY A 133 4.22 9.99 -14.54
N GLN A 134 3.18 10.03 -15.36
CA GLN A 134 3.06 10.98 -16.48
C GLN A 134 3.07 12.45 -16.02
N GLN A 135 2.43 12.77 -14.90
CA GLN A 135 2.48 14.11 -14.31
C GLN A 135 3.90 14.48 -13.90
N TYR A 136 4.62 13.57 -13.22
CA TYR A 136 6.02 13.78 -12.86
C TYR A 136 6.89 14.00 -14.11
N TYR A 137 6.72 13.17 -15.14
CA TYR A 137 7.50 13.31 -16.38
C TYR A 137 7.24 14.64 -17.10
N ARG A 138 5.99 15.08 -17.18
CA ARG A 138 5.64 16.38 -17.76
C ARG A 138 6.26 17.54 -16.98
N GLN A 139 6.19 17.50 -15.65
CA GLN A 139 6.68 18.57 -14.79
C GLN A 139 8.20 18.67 -14.77
N GLU A 140 8.90 17.53 -14.67
CA GLU A 140 10.35 17.51 -14.51
C GLU A 140 11.11 17.55 -15.84
N PHE A 141 10.54 16.95 -16.89
CA PHE A 141 11.26 16.68 -18.14
C PHE A 141 10.58 17.26 -19.38
N GLY A 142 9.31 17.66 -19.30
CA GLY A 142 8.56 18.19 -20.45
C GLY A 142 8.25 17.14 -21.52
N VAL A 143 8.31 15.85 -21.17
CA VAL A 143 8.05 14.72 -22.07
C VAL A 143 7.06 13.74 -21.42
N GLU A 144 6.57 12.79 -22.21
CA GLU A 144 5.67 11.74 -21.79
C GLU A 144 6.06 10.40 -22.40
N SER A 145 5.84 9.32 -21.67
CA SER A 145 5.94 7.96 -22.19
C SER A 145 4.66 7.58 -22.94
N THR A 146 4.74 6.60 -23.84
CA THR A 146 3.56 6.11 -24.59
C THR A 146 3.32 4.62 -24.42
N ASP A 147 4.06 3.94 -23.54
CA ASP A 147 4.00 2.49 -23.35
C ASP A 147 3.82 2.06 -21.89
N ILE A 148 3.38 0.82 -21.74
CA ILE A 148 3.46 0.05 -20.50
C ILE A 148 4.67 -0.88 -20.63
N PHE A 149 5.68 -0.65 -19.81
CA PHE A 149 6.95 -1.36 -19.85
C PHE A 149 7.11 -2.20 -18.58
N LEU A 150 6.83 -3.50 -18.66
CA LEU A 150 6.83 -4.41 -17.51
C LEU A 150 7.61 -5.70 -17.85
N PRO A 151 8.95 -5.63 -17.93
CA PRO A 151 9.77 -6.76 -18.33
C PRO A 151 9.57 -7.97 -17.42
N ASP A 152 9.34 -7.79 -16.11
CA ASP A 152 9.35 -8.90 -15.14
C ASP A 152 8.04 -9.18 -14.35
N CYS A 153 6.94 -8.47 -14.60
CA CYS A 153 5.68 -8.68 -13.85
C CYS A 153 5.00 -10.05 -14.07
N PHE A 154 4.32 -10.55 -13.02
CA PHE A 154 3.84 -11.93 -12.86
C PHE A 154 2.44 -12.20 -13.45
N GLY A 155 2.27 -11.90 -14.74
CA GLY A 155 1.05 -12.11 -15.50
C GLY A 155 0.25 -10.84 -15.76
N PHE A 156 -0.67 -10.88 -16.74
CA PHE A 156 -1.34 -9.68 -17.23
C PHE A 156 -2.83 -9.89 -17.49
N GLY A 157 -3.66 -9.05 -16.85
CA GLY A 157 -5.11 -9.15 -16.88
C GLY A 157 -5.73 -8.63 -18.18
N TRP A 158 -6.93 -9.12 -18.53
CA TRP A 158 -7.67 -8.74 -19.75
C TRP A 158 -8.11 -7.26 -19.76
N THR A 159 -8.06 -6.59 -18.61
CA THR A 159 -8.40 -5.17 -18.44
C THR A 159 -7.25 -4.23 -18.81
N LEU A 160 -6.00 -4.74 -18.89
CA LEU A 160 -4.83 -3.90 -19.07
C LEU A 160 -4.85 -3.09 -20.39
N PRO A 161 -5.25 -3.64 -21.56
CA PRO A 161 -5.39 -2.84 -22.78
C PRO A 161 -6.47 -1.75 -22.68
N THR A 162 -7.55 -2.01 -21.94
CA THR A 162 -8.62 -1.03 -21.68
C THR A 162 -8.07 0.13 -20.86
N ILE A 163 -7.30 -0.15 -19.81
CA ILE A 163 -6.66 0.88 -18.98
C ILE A 163 -5.62 1.67 -19.79
N ALA A 164 -4.77 0.97 -20.53
CA ALA A 164 -3.73 1.55 -21.37
C ALA A 164 -4.33 2.51 -22.41
N SER A 165 -5.33 2.05 -23.15
CA SER A 165 -6.02 2.86 -24.17
C SER A 165 -6.73 4.06 -23.54
N HIS A 166 -7.35 3.89 -22.37
CA HIS A 166 -7.95 5.00 -21.63
C HIS A 166 -6.91 6.06 -21.27
N CYS A 167 -5.65 5.68 -21.01
CA CYS A 167 -4.55 6.59 -20.69
C CYS A 167 -3.76 7.08 -21.91
N ASP A 168 -4.25 6.87 -23.14
CA ASP A 168 -3.56 7.16 -24.41
C ASP A 168 -2.22 6.42 -24.60
N LEU A 169 -2.05 5.26 -23.96
CA LEU A 169 -0.89 4.41 -24.15
C LEU A 169 -1.11 3.49 -25.35
N ILE A 170 -0.08 3.34 -26.17
CA ILE A 170 -0.18 2.70 -27.49
C ILE A 170 0.38 1.28 -27.51
N GLY A 171 1.24 0.92 -26.56
CA GLY A 171 1.90 -0.38 -26.57
C GLY A 171 2.25 -0.93 -25.18
N PHE A 172 2.56 -2.22 -25.17
CA PHE A 172 2.92 -2.98 -23.98
C PHE A 172 4.06 -3.95 -24.31
N SER A 173 5.05 -4.05 -23.43
CA SER A 173 6.13 -5.04 -23.54
C SER A 173 6.37 -5.79 -22.23
N SER A 174 6.72 -7.08 -22.38
CA SER A 174 7.18 -7.93 -21.30
C SER A 174 8.00 -9.10 -21.84
N GLN A 175 8.90 -9.67 -21.02
CA GLN A 175 9.53 -10.96 -21.31
C GLN A 175 8.88 -12.13 -20.56
N LYS A 176 8.09 -11.85 -19.51
CA LYS A 176 7.79 -12.85 -18.49
C LYS A 176 7.02 -14.05 -19.04
N LEU A 177 6.29 -13.87 -20.14
CA LEU A 177 5.54 -14.92 -20.81
C LEU A 177 6.41 -16.10 -21.31
N ASP A 178 7.72 -15.89 -21.53
CA ASP A 178 8.64 -16.97 -21.93
C ASP A 178 8.92 -17.96 -20.78
N TRP A 179 8.72 -17.51 -19.53
CA TRP A 179 8.94 -18.34 -18.34
C TRP A 179 7.90 -19.44 -18.21
N ARG A 180 6.69 -19.24 -18.73
CA ARG A 180 5.59 -20.23 -18.70
C ARG A 180 6.11 -21.64 -18.97
N VAL A 181 5.76 -22.62 -18.15
CA VAL A 181 6.33 -23.97 -18.29
C VAL A 181 5.60 -24.75 -19.38
N HIS A 182 4.28 -24.55 -19.48
CA HIS A 182 3.41 -25.25 -20.42
C HIS A 182 3.04 -24.39 -21.64
N PRO A 183 2.64 -25.02 -22.76
CA PRO A 183 2.03 -24.31 -23.87
C PRO A 183 0.60 -23.88 -23.51
N PHE A 184 0.31 -22.58 -23.57
CA PHE A 184 -1.02 -22.01 -23.32
C PHE A 184 -1.90 -21.98 -24.58
N TYR A 185 -1.28 -21.89 -25.76
CA TYR A 185 -1.95 -21.66 -27.04
C TYR A 185 -1.53 -22.71 -28.06
N GLY A 186 -2.18 -23.87 -28.02
CA GLY A 186 -1.84 -25.01 -28.87
C GLY A 186 -0.47 -25.59 -28.53
N LYS A 187 0.53 -25.36 -29.38
CA LYS A 187 1.93 -25.77 -29.14
C LYS A 187 2.83 -24.61 -28.69
N SER A 188 2.27 -23.42 -28.51
CA SER A 188 3.00 -22.19 -28.19
C SER A 188 2.70 -21.73 -26.76
N LYS A 189 3.69 -21.11 -26.12
CA LYS A 189 3.51 -20.37 -24.86
C LYS A 189 2.79 -19.04 -25.04
N HIS A 190 2.81 -18.47 -26.26
CA HIS A 190 2.27 -17.16 -26.58
C HIS A 190 1.16 -17.26 -27.64
N PRO A 191 0.14 -16.39 -27.61
CA PRO A 191 -0.81 -16.31 -28.71
C PRO A 191 -0.15 -15.74 -29.97
N PHE A 192 0.79 -14.81 -29.79
CA PHE A 192 1.74 -14.27 -30.75
C PHE A 192 2.87 -13.58 -29.97
N THR A 193 3.96 -13.21 -30.64
CA THR A 193 5.06 -12.43 -30.02
C THR A 193 5.04 -10.95 -30.39
N ILE A 194 4.46 -10.56 -31.53
CA ILE A 194 4.17 -9.17 -31.86
C ILE A 194 2.78 -9.10 -32.52
N GLY A 195 1.89 -8.25 -32.01
CA GLY A 195 0.50 -8.15 -32.47
C GLY A 195 -0.35 -7.18 -31.66
N LEU A 196 -1.68 -7.21 -31.86
CA LEU A 196 -2.63 -6.39 -31.12
C LEU A 196 -3.27 -7.18 -29.98
N TRP A 197 -3.19 -6.64 -28.77
CA TRP A 197 -3.86 -7.17 -27.60
C TRP A 197 -5.11 -6.34 -27.32
N LYS A 198 -6.26 -7.02 -27.35
CA LYS A 198 -7.57 -6.43 -27.20
C LYS A 198 -8.07 -6.53 -25.76
N GLY A 199 -8.51 -5.41 -25.22
CA GLY A 199 -9.08 -5.30 -23.88
C GLY A 199 -10.54 -5.70 -23.84
N ILE A 200 -11.05 -5.90 -22.62
CA ILE A 200 -12.42 -6.36 -22.36
C ILE A 200 -13.51 -5.43 -22.92
N ASP A 201 -13.21 -4.15 -23.10
CA ASP A 201 -14.10 -3.14 -23.70
C ASP A 201 -14.00 -3.06 -25.23
N GLY A 202 -13.07 -3.79 -25.82
CA GLY A 202 -12.81 -3.81 -27.26
C GLY A 202 -11.71 -2.89 -27.76
N SER A 203 -11.13 -2.04 -26.89
CA SER A 203 -9.93 -1.25 -27.22
C SER A 203 -8.71 -2.16 -27.47
N SER A 204 -7.66 -1.66 -28.12
CA SER A 204 -6.48 -2.47 -28.43
C SER A 204 -5.20 -1.66 -28.42
N ILE A 205 -4.16 -2.24 -27.83
CA ILE A 205 -2.78 -1.75 -27.88
C ILE A 205 -1.90 -2.78 -28.59
N MET A 206 -0.71 -2.39 -29.03
CA MET A 206 0.26 -3.34 -29.58
C MET A 206 1.04 -4.01 -28.47
N LEU A 207 1.08 -5.34 -28.45
CA LEU A 207 1.91 -6.11 -27.54
C LEU A 207 3.18 -6.56 -28.28
N ALA A 208 4.33 -6.37 -27.62
CA ALA A 208 5.60 -6.94 -28.04
C ALA A 208 6.19 -7.80 -26.92
N HIS A 209 6.36 -9.09 -27.20
CA HIS A 209 7.15 -9.98 -26.37
C HIS A 209 8.63 -9.64 -26.54
N GLY A 210 9.22 -9.09 -25.49
CA GLY A 210 10.64 -8.83 -25.42
C GLY A 210 11.38 -10.06 -24.91
N TYR A 211 12.58 -10.30 -25.43
CA TYR A 211 13.37 -11.45 -24.99
C TYR A 211 14.55 -11.02 -24.12
N ASP A 212 14.61 -11.57 -22.90
CA ASP A 212 15.80 -11.61 -22.02
C ASP A 212 16.41 -10.21 -21.77
N TYR A 213 15.86 -9.49 -20.79
CA TYR A 213 16.34 -8.15 -20.42
C TYR A 213 17.77 -8.14 -19.88
N GLY A 214 18.23 -9.26 -19.31
CA GLY A 214 19.61 -9.45 -18.87
C GLY A 214 20.59 -9.76 -20.00
N ARG A 215 20.17 -9.75 -21.28
CA ARG A 215 21.04 -10.16 -22.39
C ARG A 215 22.27 -9.28 -22.52
N ARG A 216 23.44 -9.93 -22.52
CA ARG A 216 24.74 -9.31 -22.83
C ARG A 216 25.27 -9.77 -24.19
N TRP A 217 25.96 -8.88 -24.91
CA TRP A 217 26.60 -9.17 -26.19
C TRP A 217 28.11 -8.95 -26.11
N ASN A 218 28.87 -9.70 -26.92
CA ASN A 218 30.32 -9.81 -26.81
C ASN A 218 31.07 -9.02 -27.90
N ASP A 219 30.69 -7.77 -28.15
CA ASP A 219 31.33 -6.88 -29.15
C ASP A 219 31.29 -7.48 -30.59
N GLU A 220 30.26 -8.23 -30.92
CA GLU A 220 29.97 -8.78 -32.26
C GLU A 220 29.17 -7.80 -33.14
N ASP A 221 29.12 -8.03 -34.46
CA ASP A 221 28.21 -7.32 -35.38
C ASP A 221 26.83 -7.98 -35.35
N LEU A 222 25.85 -7.29 -34.74
CA LEU A 222 24.50 -7.83 -34.60
C LEU A 222 23.73 -7.94 -35.93
N SER A 223 24.14 -7.25 -37.00
CA SER A 223 23.48 -7.37 -38.31
C SER A 223 23.64 -8.77 -38.93
N GLU A 224 24.66 -9.52 -38.49
CA GLU A 224 24.96 -10.91 -38.87
C GLU A 224 24.46 -11.94 -37.84
N ASN A 225 23.70 -11.50 -36.82
CA ASN A 225 23.31 -12.39 -35.73
C ASN A 225 22.14 -13.32 -36.15
N GLU A 226 22.43 -14.61 -36.31
CA GLU A 226 21.43 -15.61 -36.71
C GLU A 226 20.32 -15.82 -35.68
N GLN A 227 20.57 -15.59 -34.38
CA GLN A 227 19.53 -15.69 -33.36
C GLN A 227 18.49 -14.57 -33.54
N LEU A 228 18.90 -13.32 -33.77
CA LEU A 228 17.98 -12.21 -34.03
C LEU A 228 17.13 -12.46 -35.28
N LYS A 229 17.75 -13.02 -36.33
CA LYS A 229 17.07 -13.41 -37.57
C LYS A 229 16.04 -14.53 -37.34
N GLU A 230 16.39 -15.55 -36.56
CA GLU A 230 15.46 -16.63 -36.20
C GLU A 230 14.27 -16.10 -35.41
N LEU A 231 14.51 -15.28 -34.39
CA LEU A 231 13.46 -14.67 -33.58
C LEU A 231 12.55 -13.77 -34.42
N ALA A 232 13.12 -12.97 -35.32
CA ALA A 232 12.36 -12.11 -36.23
C ALA A 232 11.43 -12.93 -37.14
N GLY A 233 11.89 -14.10 -37.61
CA GLY A 233 11.12 -15.03 -38.43
C GLY A 233 9.94 -15.70 -37.72
N ARG A 234 9.80 -15.55 -36.39
CA ARG A 234 8.65 -16.06 -35.62
C ARG A 234 7.39 -15.20 -35.79
N THR A 235 7.51 -14.03 -36.42
CA THR A 235 6.39 -13.12 -36.68
C THR A 235 6.15 -12.96 -38.18
N PRO A 236 4.91 -12.72 -38.63
CA PRO A 236 4.63 -12.38 -40.04
C PRO A 236 5.29 -11.06 -40.47
N LEU A 237 5.77 -10.26 -39.51
CA LEU A 237 6.42 -8.97 -39.75
C LEU A 237 7.89 -9.11 -40.15
N ASN A 238 8.48 -10.29 -39.95
CA ASN A 238 9.92 -10.54 -39.93
C ASN A 238 10.65 -9.55 -39.00
N THR A 239 10.11 -9.39 -37.78
CA THR A 239 10.56 -8.40 -36.80
C THR A 239 10.68 -9.01 -35.41
N VAL A 240 11.70 -8.60 -34.65
CA VAL A 240 11.92 -8.97 -33.24
C VAL A 240 12.07 -7.71 -32.38
N TYR A 241 11.47 -7.74 -31.19
CA TYR A 241 11.70 -6.80 -30.11
C TYR A 241 12.65 -7.47 -29.10
N ARG A 242 13.85 -6.92 -28.91
CA ARG A 242 14.91 -7.59 -28.15
C ARG A 242 15.48 -6.66 -27.08
N TYR A 243 15.29 -7.03 -25.82
CA TYR A 243 15.96 -6.37 -24.73
C TYR A 243 17.46 -6.70 -24.71
N TYR A 244 18.24 -5.79 -24.12
CA TYR A 244 19.61 -6.07 -23.70
C TYR A 244 20.01 -5.13 -22.56
N GLY A 245 20.78 -5.61 -21.60
CA GLY A 245 20.92 -4.86 -20.36
C GLY A 245 21.61 -5.56 -19.21
N THR A 246 21.37 -5.00 -18.03
CA THR A 246 21.59 -5.64 -16.73
C THR A 246 20.24 -5.80 -16.06
N GLY A 247 20.05 -6.90 -15.34
CA GLY A 247 18.79 -7.24 -14.70
C GLY A 247 18.77 -6.95 -13.21
N ASP A 248 17.56 -6.80 -12.69
CA ASP A 248 17.10 -6.79 -11.28
C ASP A 248 17.69 -5.64 -10.43
N ILE A 249 18.99 -5.38 -10.47
CA ILE A 249 19.68 -4.36 -9.66
C ILE A 249 19.97 -3.05 -10.43
N GLY A 250 19.37 -2.86 -11.60
CA GLY A 250 19.66 -1.71 -12.47
C GLY A 250 21.09 -1.72 -13.02
N GLY A 251 21.70 -0.54 -13.12
CA GLY A 251 23.02 -0.33 -13.71
C GLY A 251 22.92 0.04 -15.20
N SER A 252 23.69 -0.62 -16.05
CA SER A 252 23.72 -0.34 -17.49
C SER A 252 23.99 -1.59 -18.33
N PRO A 253 23.71 -1.56 -19.65
CA PRO A 253 24.28 -2.53 -20.57
C PRO A 253 25.81 -2.49 -20.56
N THR A 254 26.46 -3.64 -20.78
CA THR A 254 27.92 -3.68 -20.83
C THR A 254 28.49 -2.87 -22.01
N LEU A 255 29.74 -2.42 -21.90
CA LEU A 255 30.45 -1.76 -23.01
C LEU A 255 30.49 -2.62 -24.28
N ALA A 256 30.63 -3.93 -24.14
CA ALA A 256 30.62 -4.86 -25.26
C ALA A 256 29.23 -4.92 -25.93
N SER A 257 28.15 -4.88 -25.13
CA SER A 257 26.78 -4.82 -25.63
C SER A 257 26.51 -3.56 -26.45
N VAL A 258 26.86 -2.39 -25.93
CA VAL A 258 26.64 -1.12 -26.65
C VAL A 258 27.47 -1.07 -27.93
N ARG A 259 28.72 -1.55 -27.89
CA ARG A 259 29.56 -1.65 -29.09
C ARG A 259 28.99 -2.62 -30.13
N SER A 260 28.35 -3.71 -29.69
CA SER A 260 27.67 -4.64 -30.58
C SER A 260 26.52 -3.99 -31.35
N VAL A 261 25.70 -3.19 -30.68
CA VAL A 261 24.63 -2.43 -31.34
C VAL A 261 25.21 -1.39 -32.30
N GLU A 262 26.24 -0.64 -31.89
CA GLU A 262 26.94 0.33 -32.76
C GLU A 262 27.54 -0.31 -34.03
N LYS A 263 28.08 -1.53 -33.92
CA LYS A 263 28.54 -2.29 -35.09
C LYS A 263 27.37 -2.72 -35.96
N GLY A 264 26.31 -3.28 -35.36
CA GLY A 264 25.10 -3.69 -36.05
C GLY A 264 24.42 -2.57 -36.84
N LEU A 265 24.39 -1.35 -36.30
CA LEU A 265 23.85 -0.16 -36.99
C LEU A 265 24.62 0.20 -38.26
N ARG A 266 25.92 -0.11 -38.32
CA ARG A 266 26.81 0.16 -39.47
C ARG A 266 26.99 -1.06 -40.37
N GLY A 267 26.55 -2.22 -39.90
CA GLY A 267 26.63 -3.49 -40.59
C GLY A 267 25.62 -3.59 -41.74
N ASN A 268 25.93 -4.47 -42.70
CA ASN A 268 25.09 -4.72 -43.88
C ASN A 268 24.58 -6.16 -43.94
N GLY A 269 24.66 -6.91 -42.83
CA GLY A 269 24.20 -8.29 -42.71
C GLY A 269 22.69 -8.47 -42.89
N PRO A 270 22.16 -9.70 -42.80
CA PRO A 270 20.76 -10.03 -43.07
C PRO A 270 19.74 -9.44 -42.08
N VAL A 271 20.17 -8.89 -40.94
CA VAL A 271 19.31 -8.24 -39.94
C VAL A 271 19.54 -6.72 -39.96
N GLU A 272 18.47 -5.95 -40.10
CA GLU A 272 18.46 -4.50 -39.87
C GLU A 272 18.37 -4.24 -38.36
N ILE A 273 19.37 -3.55 -37.83
CA ILE A 273 19.44 -3.22 -36.40
C ILE A 273 18.92 -1.80 -36.17
N VAL A 274 18.06 -1.65 -35.16
CA VAL A 274 17.61 -0.35 -34.65
C VAL A 274 17.97 -0.26 -33.18
N SER A 275 18.73 0.78 -32.80
CA SER A 275 18.89 1.18 -31.40
C SER A 275 17.62 1.94 -31.01
N ALA A 276 16.73 1.29 -30.29
CA ALA A 276 15.33 1.70 -30.21
C ALA A 276 14.96 2.28 -28.84
N THR A 277 14.07 3.28 -28.86
CA THR A 277 13.24 3.57 -27.69
C THR A 277 12.25 2.42 -27.48
N SER A 278 11.81 2.21 -26.26
CA SER A 278 10.91 1.10 -25.90
C SER A 278 9.60 1.13 -26.68
N ASP A 279 9.17 2.32 -27.09
CA ASP A 279 7.93 2.56 -27.82
C ASP A 279 8.09 2.71 -29.35
N GLN A 280 9.31 2.65 -29.91
CA GLN A 280 9.55 2.90 -31.33
C GLN A 280 8.82 1.91 -32.24
N LEU A 281 8.78 0.62 -31.85
CA LEU A 281 8.07 -0.41 -32.60
C LEU A 281 6.58 -0.05 -32.74
N TYR A 282 5.95 0.44 -31.68
CA TYR A 282 4.54 0.78 -31.69
C TYR A 282 4.28 1.97 -32.60
N LYS A 283 5.10 3.02 -32.47
CA LYS A 283 5.04 4.23 -33.30
C LYS A 283 5.19 3.92 -34.80
N ASP A 284 6.08 3.00 -35.16
CA ASP A 284 6.33 2.60 -36.55
C ASP A 284 5.10 1.92 -37.21
N TYR A 285 4.18 1.39 -36.41
CA TYR A 285 2.97 0.68 -36.89
C TYR A 285 1.68 1.47 -36.66
N LEU A 286 1.74 2.69 -36.13
CA LEU A 286 0.56 3.53 -35.96
C LEU A 286 0.14 4.22 -37.27
N PRO A 287 -1.16 4.31 -37.59
CA PRO A 287 -2.28 3.67 -36.89
C PRO A 287 -2.40 2.18 -37.26
N TYR A 288 -2.59 1.31 -36.25
CA TYR A 288 -2.55 -0.15 -36.41
C TYR A 288 -3.50 -0.73 -37.46
N LYS A 289 -4.61 -0.06 -37.76
CA LYS A 289 -5.55 -0.45 -38.83
C LYS A 289 -4.92 -0.54 -40.22
N ASN A 290 -3.77 0.11 -40.43
CA ASN A 290 -3.02 0.04 -41.69
C ASN A 290 -2.19 -1.24 -41.82
N HIS A 291 -2.14 -2.07 -40.77
CA HIS A 291 -1.34 -3.28 -40.67
C HIS A 291 -2.22 -4.52 -40.40
N PRO A 292 -3.03 -4.96 -41.38
CA PRO A 292 -3.90 -6.13 -41.23
C PRO A 292 -3.14 -7.44 -41.01
N GLU A 293 -1.81 -7.44 -41.22
CA GLU A 293 -0.93 -8.56 -40.91
C GLU A 293 -0.66 -8.77 -39.41
N LEU A 294 -0.98 -7.79 -38.55
CA LEU A 294 -0.82 -7.92 -37.10
C LEU A 294 -1.84 -8.92 -36.53
N PRO A 295 -1.41 -10.00 -35.86
CA PRO A 295 -2.33 -10.93 -35.21
C PRO A 295 -3.04 -10.24 -34.04
N VAL A 296 -4.28 -10.66 -33.75
CA VAL A 296 -5.10 -10.10 -32.66
C VAL A 296 -5.38 -11.18 -31.61
N PHE A 297 -5.25 -10.82 -30.33
CA PHE A 297 -5.56 -11.69 -29.20
C PHE A 297 -6.54 -10.98 -28.27
N ASP A 298 -7.60 -11.68 -27.90
CA ASP A 298 -8.69 -11.18 -27.05
C ASP A 298 -8.81 -12.10 -25.83
N GLY A 299 -8.23 -11.69 -24.71
CA GLY A 299 -8.18 -12.48 -23.49
C GLY A 299 -7.05 -12.07 -22.55
N GLU A 300 -6.97 -12.76 -21.41
CA GLU A 300 -5.91 -12.60 -20.41
C GLU A 300 -4.63 -13.37 -20.76
N GLN A 301 -3.51 -12.92 -20.17
CA GLN A 301 -2.18 -13.50 -20.31
C GLN A 301 -1.70 -14.02 -18.94
N LEU A 302 -2.26 -15.15 -18.51
CA LEU A 302 -1.95 -15.79 -17.21
C LEU A 302 -0.55 -16.43 -17.17
N MET A 303 -0.11 -16.80 -15.97
CA MET A 303 1.16 -17.47 -15.72
C MET A 303 0.92 -18.78 -14.95
N ASP A 304 1.59 -19.87 -15.36
CA ASP A 304 1.58 -21.18 -14.67
C ASP A 304 2.81 -21.39 -13.76
N VAL A 305 3.70 -20.40 -13.75
CA VAL A 305 4.94 -20.27 -12.98
C VAL A 305 5.02 -18.82 -12.55
N HIS A 306 5.44 -18.52 -11.33
CA HIS A 306 5.48 -17.16 -10.78
C HIS A 306 4.17 -16.38 -10.96
N GLY A 307 3.27 -16.48 -9.99
CA GLY A 307 2.02 -15.74 -9.98
C GLY A 307 0.97 -16.36 -9.08
N THR A 308 0.84 -17.68 -9.07
CA THR A 308 -0.19 -18.40 -8.30
C THR A 308 -0.06 -18.18 -6.79
N GLY A 309 1.16 -18.08 -6.26
CA GLY A 309 1.40 -17.69 -4.86
C GLY A 309 1.29 -16.18 -4.62
N CYS A 310 1.64 -15.38 -5.64
CA CYS A 310 1.65 -13.92 -5.58
C CYS A 310 0.28 -13.31 -5.26
N TYR A 311 -0.82 -14.00 -5.61
CA TYR A 311 -2.18 -13.55 -5.27
C TYR A 311 -2.48 -13.61 -3.76
N THR A 312 -1.70 -14.36 -2.98
CA THR A 312 -1.97 -14.62 -1.56
C THR A 312 -0.84 -14.23 -0.62
N SER A 313 0.43 -14.45 -0.99
CA SER A 313 1.58 -14.18 -0.12
C SER A 313 1.60 -12.74 0.39
N GLN A 314 2.05 -12.49 1.62
CA GLN A 314 1.94 -11.17 2.27
C GLN A 314 0.50 -10.68 2.34
N ALA A 315 -0.35 -11.48 2.98
CA ALA A 315 -1.76 -11.19 3.15
C ALA A 315 -2.01 -9.90 3.93
N ALA A 316 -1.10 -9.52 4.84
CA ALA A 316 -1.16 -8.25 5.56
C ALA A 316 -0.95 -7.04 4.64
N MET A 317 0.06 -7.09 3.75
CA MET A 317 0.28 -6.05 2.73
C MET A 317 -0.96 -5.85 1.86
N LYS A 318 -1.56 -6.94 1.37
CA LYS A 318 -2.76 -6.90 0.52
C LYS A 318 -3.97 -6.29 1.21
N LEU A 319 -4.11 -6.48 2.53
CA LEU A 319 -5.13 -5.82 3.34
C LEU A 319 -4.87 -4.31 3.44
N TYR A 320 -3.63 -3.90 3.73
CA TYR A 320 -3.31 -2.48 3.84
C TYR A 320 -3.44 -1.75 2.51
N ASN A 321 -2.93 -2.33 1.43
CA ASN A 321 -3.10 -1.82 0.08
C ASN A 321 -4.57 -1.57 -0.22
N ARG A 322 -5.44 -2.59 -0.09
CA ARG A 322 -6.88 -2.45 -0.36
C ARG A 322 -7.53 -1.33 0.46
N GLN A 323 -7.16 -1.21 1.74
CA GLN A 323 -7.69 -0.16 2.59
C GLN A 323 -7.19 1.23 2.19
N ASN A 324 -5.94 1.37 1.74
CA ASN A 324 -5.41 2.62 1.21
C ASN A 324 -6.14 3.06 -0.06
N GLU A 325 -6.41 2.13 -0.99
CA GLU A 325 -7.20 2.42 -2.20
C GLU A 325 -8.59 3.01 -1.86
N LEU A 326 -9.28 2.37 -0.91
CA LEU A 326 -10.65 2.73 -0.55
C LEU A 326 -10.72 3.97 0.35
N LEU A 327 -9.77 4.13 1.28
CA LEU A 327 -9.73 5.28 2.18
C LEU A 327 -9.24 6.53 1.45
N GLY A 328 -8.31 6.40 0.49
CA GLY A 328 -7.90 7.47 -0.41
C GLY A 328 -9.07 8.02 -1.22
N ASP A 329 -9.85 7.14 -1.88
CA ASP A 329 -11.07 7.53 -2.62
C ASP A 329 -12.10 8.23 -1.71
N ALA A 330 -12.35 7.68 -0.51
CA ALA A 330 -13.25 8.28 0.46
C ALA A 330 -12.79 9.68 0.92
N ALA A 331 -11.49 9.84 1.19
CA ALA A 331 -10.90 11.10 1.62
C ALA A 331 -10.97 12.16 0.51
N GLU A 332 -10.68 11.80 -0.74
CA GLU A 332 -10.77 12.70 -1.90
C GLU A 332 -12.20 13.22 -2.13
N ARG A 333 -13.19 12.33 -2.08
CA ARG A 333 -14.61 12.68 -2.24
C ARG A 333 -15.10 13.64 -1.17
N ALA A 334 -14.70 13.39 0.08
CA ALA A 334 -15.00 14.29 1.18
C ALA A 334 -14.28 15.64 1.00
N ALA A 335 -13.00 15.64 0.62
CA ALA A 335 -12.24 16.87 0.42
C ALA A 335 -12.80 17.74 -0.72
N VAL A 336 -13.22 17.14 -1.84
CA VAL A 336 -13.93 17.83 -2.94
C VAL A 336 -15.22 18.47 -2.42
N THR A 337 -16.00 17.73 -1.63
CA THR A 337 -17.25 18.27 -1.08
C THR A 337 -16.99 19.44 -0.14
N ALA A 338 -16.02 19.31 0.78
CA ALA A 338 -15.68 20.34 1.75
C ALA A 338 -15.14 21.61 1.08
N GLU A 339 -14.35 21.45 0.02
CA GLU A 339 -13.86 22.56 -0.80
C GLU A 339 -14.98 23.26 -1.55
N TRP A 340 -15.84 22.52 -2.25
CA TRP A 340 -16.93 23.14 -3.01
C TRP A 340 -17.91 23.89 -2.09
N LEU A 341 -18.19 23.36 -0.89
CA LEU A 341 -18.96 24.03 0.16
C LEU A 341 -18.22 25.22 0.81
N ASN A 342 -16.99 25.52 0.37
CA ASN A 342 -16.14 26.60 0.88
C ASN A 342 -15.83 26.47 2.38
N GLN A 343 -15.81 25.25 2.92
CA GLN A 343 -15.59 24.98 4.34
C GLN A 343 -14.19 24.45 4.69
N ALA A 344 -13.43 23.99 3.69
CA ALA A 344 -12.05 23.56 3.83
C ALA A 344 -11.31 23.73 2.51
N LYS A 345 -9.97 23.83 2.53
CA LYS A 345 -9.17 23.74 1.30
C LYS A 345 -8.92 22.28 0.94
N TYR A 346 -8.89 21.97 -0.35
CA TYR A 346 -8.48 20.65 -0.83
C TYR A 346 -6.99 20.40 -0.53
N PRO A 347 -6.62 19.39 0.27
CA PRO A 347 -5.25 19.16 0.71
C PRO A 347 -4.46 18.33 -0.34
N GLY A 348 -4.30 18.88 -1.54
CA GLY A 348 -3.75 18.17 -2.70
C GLY A 348 -2.35 17.60 -2.47
N SER A 349 -1.45 18.34 -1.83
CA SER A 349 -0.09 17.85 -1.53
C SER A 349 -0.10 16.62 -0.62
N THR A 350 -0.86 16.66 0.49
CA THR A 350 -0.97 15.52 1.42
C THR A 350 -1.57 14.29 0.74
N ILE A 351 -2.63 14.48 -0.06
CA ILE A 351 -3.28 13.38 -0.78
C ILE A 351 -2.32 12.75 -1.80
N ASN A 352 -1.65 13.57 -2.60
CA ASN A 352 -0.77 13.08 -3.67
C ASN A 352 0.46 12.37 -3.10
N GLU A 353 1.06 12.89 -2.04
CA GLU A 353 2.18 12.22 -1.37
C GLU A 353 1.75 10.91 -0.70
N ALA A 354 0.55 10.84 -0.10
CA ALA A 354 0.02 9.60 0.42
C ALA A 354 -0.20 8.55 -0.68
N TRP A 355 -0.78 8.94 -1.83
CA TRP A 355 -0.94 8.04 -2.97
C TRP A 355 0.40 7.54 -3.53
N LYS A 356 1.37 8.43 -3.79
CA LYS A 356 2.70 8.05 -4.28
C LYS A 356 3.39 7.07 -3.33
N ARG A 357 3.25 7.29 -2.02
CA ARG A 357 3.91 6.49 -0.98
C ARG A 357 3.44 5.04 -1.00
N PHE A 358 2.14 4.74 -1.04
CA PHE A 358 1.74 3.33 -1.06
C PHE A 358 1.71 2.74 -2.50
N ILE A 359 1.53 3.56 -3.54
CA ILE A 359 1.55 3.06 -4.93
C ILE A 359 2.92 2.47 -5.30
N TYR A 360 4.03 3.03 -4.81
CA TYR A 360 5.32 2.40 -5.13
C TYR A 360 5.45 1.01 -4.49
N HIS A 361 4.78 0.75 -3.36
CA HIS A 361 4.70 -0.61 -2.78
C HIS A 361 3.76 -1.55 -3.54
N GLN A 362 3.02 -1.05 -4.54
CA GLN A 362 2.35 -1.92 -5.52
C GLN A 362 3.33 -2.53 -6.53
N PHE A 363 4.63 -2.19 -6.43
CA PHE A 363 5.71 -2.82 -7.19
C PHE A 363 5.61 -4.35 -7.21
N HIS A 364 5.99 -4.95 -8.33
CA HIS A 364 5.66 -6.34 -8.64
C HIS A 364 6.37 -7.39 -7.78
N ASP A 365 7.42 -7.07 -7.01
CA ASP A 365 7.97 -7.98 -5.99
C ASP A 365 7.59 -7.63 -4.53
N ASP A 366 6.97 -6.48 -4.32
CA ASP A 366 6.58 -6.04 -2.98
C ASP A 366 5.16 -6.51 -2.67
N LEU A 367 4.15 -5.98 -3.39
CA LEU A 367 2.75 -6.34 -3.16
C LEU A 367 2.48 -7.82 -3.41
N THR A 368 3.23 -8.47 -4.28
CA THR A 368 3.11 -9.91 -4.58
C THR A 368 3.68 -10.79 -3.47
N GLY A 369 4.44 -10.21 -2.55
CA GLY A 369 4.97 -10.91 -1.39
C GLY A 369 6.24 -11.70 -1.70
N THR A 370 7.17 -11.16 -2.49
CA THR A 370 8.34 -11.91 -2.95
C THR A 370 9.70 -11.31 -2.57
N SER A 371 9.67 -10.22 -1.80
CA SER A 371 10.84 -9.56 -1.20
C SER A 371 11.32 -10.18 0.13
N ILE A 372 12.49 -9.77 0.62
CA ILE A 372 13.03 -10.13 1.95
C ILE A 372 12.24 -9.46 3.09
N PRO A 373 12.24 -10.02 4.32
CA PRO A 373 11.49 -9.46 5.46
C PRO A 373 11.76 -7.98 5.71
N ARG A 374 13.04 -7.57 5.66
CA ARG A 374 13.47 -6.18 5.86
C ARG A 374 12.83 -5.20 4.88
N ALA A 375 12.52 -5.62 3.66
CA ALA A 375 11.86 -4.77 2.68
C ALA A 375 10.43 -4.41 3.14
N TYR A 376 9.71 -5.36 3.73
CA TYR A 376 8.34 -5.14 4.22
C TYR A 376 8.28 -4.26 5.47
N GLU A 377 9.35 -4.15 6.26
CA GLU A 377 9.38 -3.20 7.37
C GLU A 377 9.13 -1.76 6.87
N PHE A 378 9.72 -1.41 5.72
CA PHE A 378 9.44 -0.13 5.04
C PHE A 378 8.04 -0.11 4.46
N SER A 379 7.63 -1.18 3.77
CA SER A 379 6.30 -1.26 3.14
C SER A 379 5.15 -1.13 4.12
N TRP A 380 5.17 -1.86 5.24
CA TRP A 380 4.14 -1.75 6.27
C TRP A 380 4.09 -0.35 6.88
N ASN A 381 5.24 0.26 7.11
CA ASN A 381 5.29 1.62 7.66
C ASN A 381 4.63 2.63 6.72
N ASP A 382 4.99 2.61 5.44
CA ASP A 382 4.50 3.54 4.43
C ASP A 382 3.01 3.34 4.11
N GLU A 383 2.54 2.09 4.09
CA GLU A 383 1.12 1.73 4.02
C GLU A 383 0.34 2.32 5.22
N LEU A 384 0.85 2.14 6.44
CA LEU A 384 0.20 2.62 7.67
C LEU A 384 0.23 4.16 7.79
N ILE A 385 1.32 4.82 7.38
CA ILE A 385 1.40 6.29 7.30
C ILE A 385 0.33 6.82 6.34
N SER A 386 0.17 6.20 5.17
CA SER A 386 -0.80 6.61 4.17
C SER A 386 -2.24 6.46 4.68
N LEU A 387 -2.56 5.36 5.38
CA LEU A 387 -3.85 5.16 6.04
C LEU A 387 -4.13 6.26 7.07
N LYS A 388 -3.14 6.62 7.89
CA LYS A 388 -3.28 7.72 8.87
C LYS A 388 -3.53 9.06 8.18
N GLN A 389 -2.78 9.37 7.12
CA GLN A 389 -2.94 10.64 6.40
C GLN A 389 -4.30 10.74 5.71
N PHE A 390 -4.76 9.69 5.02
CA PHE A 390 -6.10 9.69 4.42
C PHE A 390 -7.21 9.76 5.48
N SER A 391 -7.05 9.08 6.62
CA SER A 391 -7.96 9.20 7.77
C SER A 391 -8.07 10.64 8.29
N ASN A 392 -6.94 11.35 8.39
CA ASN A 392 -6.91 12.75 8.83
C ASN A 392 -7.55 13.69 7.80
N VAL A 393 -7.28 13.48 6.51
CA VAL A 393 -7.93 14.23 5.41
C VAL A 393 -9.43 14.01 5.43
N LEU A 394 -9.89 12.76 5.56
CA LEU A 394 -11.31 12.45 5.65
C LEU A 394 -11.94 13.13 6.87
N THR A 395 -11.35 12.97 8.06
CA THR A 395 -11.89 13.55 9.30
C THR A 395 -11.98 15.07 9.24
N SER A 396 -10.94 15.75 8.76
CA SER A 396 -10.94 17.21 8.61
C SER A 396 -11.95 17.68 7.54
N SER A 397 -12.14 16.92 6.47
CA SER A 397 -13.14 17.23 5.44
C SER A 397 -14.57 17.07 5.99
N ILE A 398 -14.84 15.98 6.73
CA ILE A 398 -16.13 15.76 7.39
C ILE A 398 -16.40 16.81 8.46
N HIS A 399 -15.37 17.27 9.18
CA HIS A 399 -15.52 18.40 10.09
C HIS A 399 -15.99 19.67 9.37
N GLY A 400 -15.37 20.02 8.23
CA GLY A 400 -15.81 21.15 7.40
C GLY A 400 -17.25 21.00 6.89
N ILE A 401 -17.60 19.81 6.38
CA ILE A 401 -18.96 19.52 5.87
C ILE A 401 -19.99 19.52 6.99
N GLY A 402 -19.62 19.01 8.17
CA GLY A 402 -20.47 18.95 9.36
C GLY A 402 -21.04 20.31 9.73
N ARG A 403 -20.26 21.40 9.59
CA ARG A 403 -20.67 22.79 9.84
C ARG A 403 -21.88 23.21 9.00
N GLU A 404 -21.97 22.69 7.78
CA GLU A 404 -23.09 22.98 6.88
C GLU A 404 -24.32 22.10 7.15
N LEU A 405 -24.18 20.98 7.86
CA LEU A 405 -25.32 20.12 8.19
C LEU A 405 -26.10 20.65 9.41
N ASP A 406 -27.43 20.54 9.38
CA ASP A 406 -28.27 20.85 10.54
C ASP A 406 -28.26 19.70 11.54
N THR A 407 -27.34 19.76 12.49
CA THR A 407 -27.11 18.70 13.49
C THR A 407 -28.02 18.81 14.71
N ARG A 408 -29.03 19.70 14.68
CA ARG A 408 -30.01 19.81 15.78
C ARG A 408 -30.91 18.59 15.84
N VAL A 409 -30.64 17.76 16.85
CA VAL A 409 -31.39 16.55 17.18
C VAL A 409 -31.69 16.51 18.69
N SER A 410 -32.58 15.60 19.11
CA SER A 410 -32.93 15.49 20.53
C SER A 410 -31.82 14.79 21.32
N GLY A 411 -31.19 13.75 20.78
CA GLY A 411 -30.10 12.97 21.38
C GLY A 411 -28.71 13.44 20.93
N ILE A 412 -27.87 12.50 20.50
CA ILE A 412 -26.50 12.71 20.03
C ILE A 412 -26.52 12.71 18.49
N PRO A 413 -26.09 13.80 17.81
CA PRO A 413 -26.00 13.80 16.35
C PRO A 413 -24.80 12.98 15.88
N VAL A 414 -25.07 12.06 14.95
CA VAL A 414 -24.05 11.28 14.25
C VAL A 414 -24.19 11.49 12.75
N ILE A 415 -23.13 11.94 12.10
CA ILE A 415 -23.03 12.03 10.65
C ILE A 415 -22.59 10.68 10.12
N LEU A 416 -23.39 10.09 9.24
CA LEU A 416 -23.01 8.91 8.46
C LEU A 416 -22.60 9.34 7.05
N TYR A 417 -21.44 8.87 6.61
CA TYR A 417 -20.84 9.18 5.32
C TYR A 417 -20.83 7.96 4.40
N ASN A 418 -21.30 8.17 3.16
CA ASN A 418 -21.25 7.22 2.06
C ASN A 418 -20.32 7.72 0.95
N ALA A 419 -19.20 7.03 0.74
CA ALA A 419 -18.26 7.34 -0.33
C ALA A 419 -18.69 6.76 -1.70
N LEU A 420 -19.66 5.85 -1.76
CA LEU A 420 -20.09 5.22 -3.01
C LEU A 420 -20.92 6.17 -3.87
N GLY A 421 -20.80 6.01 -5.19
CA GLY A 421 -21.50 6.82 -6.21
C GLY A 421 -23.01 6.56 -6.35
N PHE A 422 -23.60 5.77 -5.45
CA PHE A 422 -25.02 5.43 -5.40
C PHE A 422 -25.52 5.43 -3.95
N THR A 423 -26.85 5.52 -3.76
CA THR A 423 -27.47 5.47 -2.43
C THR A 423 -27.25 4.12 -1.76
N VAL A 424 -26.73 4.13 -0.53
CA VAL A 424 -26.49 2.94 0.28
C VAL A 424 -27.55 2.85 1.36
N THR A 425 -28.31 1.76 1.36
CA THR A 425 -29.08 1.32 2.54
C THR A 425 -28.40 0.11 3.14
N ASP A 426 -27.75 0.29 4.29
CA ASP A 426 -26.94 -0.75 4.92
C ASP A 426 -26.77 -0.53 6.42
N ILE A 427 -26.12 -1.47 7.11
CA ILE A 427 -25.83 -1.35 8.56
C ILE A 427 -24.51 -0.58 8.76
N ALA A 428 -24.59 0.54 9.48
CA ALA A 428 -23.45 1.31 9.97
C ALA A 428 -23.07 0.89 11.39
N GLU A 429 -21.77 0.81 11.67
CA GLU A 429 -21.24 0.63 13.03
C GLU A 429 -20.85 1.99 13.63
N ILE A 430 -21.31 2.26 14.84
CA ILE A 430 -21.10 3.51 15.56
C ILE A 430 -20.52 3.21 16.95
N GLU A 431 -19.42 3.85 17.31
CA GLU A 431 -18.82 3.83 18.65
C GLU A 431 -19.01 5.21 19.29
N LEU A 432 -19.65 5.27 20.47
CA LEU A 432 -19.90 6.50 21.21
C LEU A 432 -19.37 6.41 22.64
N ASP A 433 -18.63 7.42 23.07
CA ASP A 433 -18.28 7.61 24.48
C ASP A 433 -19.53 7.96 25.28
N LEU A 434 -19.92 7.07 26.20
CA LEU A 434 -21.06 7.23 27.08
C LEU A 434 -20.62 6.98 28.53
N PRO A 435 -21.02 7.84 29.49
CA PRO A 435 -20.58 7.71 30.87
C PRO A 435 -21.10 6.45 31.58
N LYS A 436 -22.17 5.82 31.06
CA LYS A 436 -22.79 4.60 31.61
C LYS A 436 -23.33 3.74 30.47
N ALA A 437 -23.35 2.43 30.71
CA ALA A 437 -23.96 1.46 29.80
C ALA A 437 -25.46 1.76 29.61
N PRO A 438 -25.92 2.04 28.37
CA PRO A 438 -27.33 2.29 28.10
C PRO A 438 -28.12 0.98 28.12
N LYS A 439 -29.35 0.98 28.68
CA LYS A 439 -30.25 -0.19 28.62
C LYS A 439 -30.89 -0.34 27.24
N GLU A 440 -31.26 0.78 26.64
CA GLU A 440 -31.93 0.83 25.35
C GLU A 440 -31.30 1.94 24.50
N ILE A 441 -31.19 1.66 23.20
CA ILE A 441 -30.75 2.61 22.19
C ILE A 441 -31.86 2.75 21.16
N THR A 442 -32.24 3.99 20.88
CA THR A 442 -33.17 4.33 19.81
C THR A 442 -32.51 5.32 18.88
N VAL A 443 -32.66 5.10 17.57
CA VAL A 443 -32.04 5.95 16.56
C VAL A 443 -33.12 6.45 15.61
N TYR A 444 -33.02 7.72 15.22
CA TYR A 444 -33.93 8.35 14.27
C TYR A 444 -33.15 8.92 13.08
N ASP A 445 -33.73 8.80 11.89
CA ASP A 445 -33.17 9.34 10.65
C ASP A 445 -33.37 10.87 10.53
N GLU A 446 -32.98 11.42 9.39
CA GLU A 446 -33.06 12.85 9.09
C GLU A 446 -34.49 13.41 9.09
N LYS A 447 -35.48 12.52 8.87
CA LYS A 447 -36.92 12.83 8.85
C LYS A 447 -37.58 12.62 10.21
N GLY A 448 -36.83 12.20 11.24
CA GLY A 448 -37.34 11.90 12.56
C GLY A 448 -38.10 10.58 12.63
N LYS A 449 -37.91 9.68 11.66
CA LYS A 449 -38.47 8.32 11.69
C LYS A 449 -37.51 7.41 12.47
N LYS A 450 -38.06 6.61 13.38
CA LYS A 450 -37.28 5.60 14.12
C LYS A 450 -36.74 4.54 13.14
N VAL A 451 -35.46 4.25 13.22
CA VAL A 451 -34.79 3.18 12.46
C VAL A 451 -34.37 2.04 13.39
N SER A 452 -34.10 0.88 12.80
CA SER A 452 -33.59 -0.28 13.51
C SER A 452 -32.19 0.02 14.06
N ALA A 453 -31.97 -0.31 15.33
CA ALA A 453 -30.67 -0.16 15.97
C ALA A 453 -30.45 -1.26 17.01
N GLN A 454 -29.19 -1.59 17.27
CA GLN A 454 -28.79 -2.64 18.18
C GLN A 454 -27.54 -2.23 18.96
N LEU A 455 -27.56 -2.35 20.29
CA LEU A 455 -26.36 -2.25 21.12
C LEU A 455 -25.59 -3.58 21.04
N ILE A 456 -24.31 -3.52 20.64
CA ILE A 456 -23.42 -4.68 20.51
C ILE A 456 -22.66 -4.92 21.80
N SER A 457 -22.01 -3.88 22.31
CA SER A 457 -21.22 -3.97 23.54
C SER A 457 -21.10 -2.62 24.21
N TYR A 458 -20.76 -2.64 25.50
CA TYR A 458 -20.32 -1.47 26.23
C TYR A 458 -19.05 -1.84 27.01
N THR A 459 -17.91 -1.28 26.60
CA THR A 459 -16.58 -1.57 27.16
C THR A 459 -15.83 -0.27 27.32
N ASP A 460 -15.15 -0.06 28.45
CA ASP A 460 -14.29 1.11 28.72
C ASP A 460 -14.95 2.47 28.46
N GLY A 461 -16.24 2.60 28.81
CA GLY A 461 -16.98 3.85 28.60
C GLY A 461 -17.50 4.06 27.18
N LYS A 462 -17.36 3.07 26.28
CA LYS A 462 -17.76 3.16 24.88
C LYS A 462 -18.87 2.19 24.55
N ALA A 463 -19.95 2.69 23.95
CA ALA A 463 -21.02 1.86 23.39
C ALA A 463 -20.80 1.64 21.90
N ARG A 464 -20.79 0.37 21.47
CA ARG A 464 -20.80 -0.03 20.05
C ARG A 464 -22.22 -0.34 19.61
N ILE A 465 -22.66 0.29 18.53
CA ILE A 465 -24.05 0.30 18.08
C ILE A 465 -24.09 -0.04 16.59
N LEU A 466 -25.01 -0.90 16.19
CA LEU A 466 -25.40 -1.06 14.78
C LEU A 466 -26.64 -0.22 14.49
N VAL A 467 -26.65 0.43 13.34
CA VAL A 467 -27.80 1.22 12.86
C VAL A 467 -28.07 0.88 11.41
N GLU A 468 -29.31 0.55 11.08
CA GLU A 468 -29.76 0.47 9.69
C GLU A 468 -29.92 1.90 9.14
N ALA A 469 -29.13 2.26 8.14
CA ALA A 469 -29.01 3.61 7.63
C ALA A 469 -29.19 3.66 6.11
N THR A 470 -29.80 4.74 5.62
CA THR A 470 -29.87 5.08 4.19
C THR A 470 -29.15 6.40 3.97
N VAL A 471 -28.04 6.36 3.23
CA VAL A 471 -27.18 7.50 2.97
C VAL A 471 -27.08 7.69 1.45
N PRO A 472 -27.33 8.89 0.91
CA PRO A 472 -27.32 9.12 -0.54
C PRO A 472 -25.90 8.98 -1.11
N ALA A 473 -25.80 8.89 -2.44
CA ALA A 473 -24.53 8.82 -3.16
C ALA A 473 -23.60 9.98 -2.79
N THR A 474 -22.30 9.68 -2.58
CA THR A 474 -21.27 10.67 -2.24
C THR A 474 -21.80 11.67 -1.19
N GLY A 475 -22.35 11.13 -0.10
CA GLY A 475 -23.36 11.83 0.69
C GLY A 475 -23.23 11.63 2.19
N TYR A 476 -23.96 12.48 2.92
CA TYR A 476 -23.85 12.66 4.36
C TYR A 476 -25.25 12.78 4.95
N VAL A 477 -25.52 12.09 6.06
CA VAL A 477 -26.81 12.16 6.74
C VAL A 477 -26.63 12.24 8.25
N VAL A 478 -27.34 13.15 8.89
CA VAL A 478 -27.39 13.29 10.36
C VAL A 478 -28.45 12.36 10.94
N TYR A 479 -28.01 11.43 11.79
CA TYR A 479 -28.85 10.57 12.61
C TYR A 479 -28.90 11.05 14.07
N ASP A 480 -30.02 10.81 14.75
CA ASP A 480 -30.27 11.14 16.15
C ASP A 480 -30.20 9.88 17.01
N VAL A 481 -29.08 9.69 17.74
CA VAL A 481 -28.90 8.56 18.66
C VAL A 481 -29.35 8.94 20.07
N ARG A 482 -30.32 8.23 20.62
CA ARG A 482 -30.85 8.44 21.98
C ARG A 482 -30.69 7.20 22.82
N THR A 483 -30.31 7.39 24.08
CA THR A 483 -30.08 6.32 25.06
C THR A 483 -31.04 6.45 26.24
N SER A 484 -31.54 5.33 26.77
CA SER A 484 -32.36 5.31 27.99
C SER A 484 -32.04 4.10 28.88
N GLY A 485 -32.29 4.25 30.19
CA GLY A 485 -32.06 3.22 31.22
C GLY A 485 -30.60 2.78 31.40
N THR A 486 -30.36 1.86 32.34
CA THR A 486 -29.06 1.18 32.56
C THR A 486 -29.24 -0.34 32.56
N GLY A 487 -28.44 -1.06 31.78
CA GLY A 487 -28.43 -2.52 31.77
C GLY A 487 -27.65 -3.09 30.59
N ALA A 488 -26.87 -4.14 30.82
CA ALA A 488 -26.18 -4.90 29.78
C ALA A 488 -26.76 -6.33 29.73
N SER A 489 -26.94 -6.88 28.54
CA SER A 489 -27.20 -8.32 28.37
C SER A 489 -26.00 -8.94 27.68
N ASN A 490 -25.28 -9.82 28.37
CA ASN A 490 -24.30 -10.70 27.75
C ASN A 490 -25.01 -12.02 27.46
N ILE A 491 -25.06 -12.40 26.19
CA ILE A 491 -25.51 -13.72 25.76
C ILE A 491 -24.26 -14.49 25.35
N SER A 492 -24.06 -15.64 25.97
CA SER A 492 -23.03 -16.60 25.58
C SER A 492 -23.61 -17.98 25.83
N THR A 493 -24.16 -18.59 24.78
CA THR A 493 -24.77 -19.92 24.84
C THR A 493 -24.25 -20.79 23.70
N ASN A 494 -24.04 -22.07 23.98
CA ASN A 494 -23.67 -23.04 22.97
C ASN A 494 -24.88 -23.36 22.09
N VAL A 495 -24.79 -23.05 20.81
CA VAL A 495 -25.78 -23.39 19.79
C VAL A 495 -25.05 -23.87 18.54
N ASN A 496 -25.63 -24.78 17.78
CA ASN A 496 -25.08 -25.26 16.51
C ASN A 496 -25.87 -24.78 15.29
N THR A 497 -26.86 -23.92 15.50
CA THR A 497 -27.76 -23.41 14.46
C THR A 497 -27.85 -21.90 14.58
N LEU A 498 -27.79 -21.19 13.45
CA LEU A 498 -28.00 -19.75 13.35
C LEU A 498 -29.07 -19.48 12.30
N GLU A 499 -30.06 -18.65 12.62
CA GLU A 499 -31.20 -18.40 11.73
C GLU A 499 -31.65 -16.93 11.78
N ASN A 500 -31.86 -16.35 10.59
CA ASN A 500 -32.50 -15.05 10.35
C ASN A 500 -33.77 -15.23 9.51
N SER A 501 -34.37 -14.16 9.00
CA SER A 501 -35.56 -14.23 8.15
C SER A 501 -35.39 -15.01 6.84
N LEU A 502 -34.18 -15.10 6.27
CA LEU A 502 -33.92 -15.69 4.95
C LEU A 502 -33.19 -17.03 4.97
N TYR A 503 -32.28 -17.21 5.92
CA TYR A 503 -31.33 -18.32 5.97
C TYR A 503 -31.38 -19.05 7.29
N LYS A 504 -31.15 -20.36 7.21
CA LYS A 504 -30.87 -21.21 8.36
C LYS A 504 -29.55 -21.94 8.11
N ILE A 505 -28.59 -21.76 9.01
CA ILE A 505 -27.26 -22.37 8.97
C ILE A 505 -27.18 -23.40 10.09
N THR A 506 -26.75 -24.62 9.77
CA THR A 506 -26.50 -25.68 10.74
C THR A 506 -25.04 -26.13 10.65
N LEU A 507 -24.36 -26.13 11.80
CA LEU A 507 -22.98 -26.57 11.94
C LEU A 507 -22.92 -27.98 12.51
N ASP A 508 -21.92 -28.76 12.09
CA ASP A 508 -21.60 -30.03 12.72
C ASP A 508 -20.76 -29.84 14.01
N LYS A 509 -20.33 -30.95 14.62
CA LYS A 509 -19.49 -30.94 15.82
C LYS A 509 -18.10 -30.34 15.59
N ASN A 510 -17.65 -30.26 14.34
CA ASN A 510 -16.37 -29.68 13.96
C ASN A 510 -16.50 -28.18 13.69
N GLY A 511 -17.72 -27.62 13.76
CA GLY A 511 -17.99 -26.23 13.42
C GLY A 511 -17.95 -25.96 11.91
N ASP A 512 -18.14 -26.99 11.08
CA ASP A 512 -18.27 -26.85 9.62
C ASP A 512 -19.75 -26.76 9.25
N ILE A 513 -20.11 -25.96 8.24
CA ILE A 513 -21.51 -25.76 7.82
C ILE A 513 -21.94 -26.94 6.96
N VAL A 514 -22.80 -27.79 7.50
CA VAL A 514 -23.35 -28.98 6.80
C VAL A 514 -24.70 -28.73 6.15
N SER A 515 -25.36 -27.62 6.49
CA SER A 515 -26.59 -27.17 5.85
C SER A 515 -26.69 -25.64 5.90
N LEU A 516 -27.03 -25.05 4.76
CA LEU A 516 -27.35 -23.64 4.59
C LEU A 516 -28.58 -23.57 3.70
N THR A 517 -29.73 -23.40 4.34
CA THR A 517 -31.02 -23.36 3.65
C THR A 517 -31.42 -21.91 3.33
N ASP A 518 -31.63 -21.60 2.05
CA ASP A 518 -32.39 -20.42 1.62
C ASP A 518 -33.89 -20.73 1.74
N LYS A 519 -34.52 -20.13 2.75
CA LYS A 519 -35.93 -20.33 3.09
C LYS A 519 -36.88 -19.67 2.09
N LYS A 520 -36.45 -18.58 1.46
CA LYS A 520 -37.25 -17.82 0.49
C LYS A 520 -37.41 -18.62 -0.81
N ASN A 521 -36.32 -19.25 -1.26
CA ASN A 521 -36.28 -19.99 -2.51
C ASN A 521 -36.46 -21.51 -2.31
N GLY A 522 -36.48 -22.00 -1.06
CA GLY A 522 -36.62 -23.42 -0.74
C GLY A 522 -35.42 -24.25 -1.20
N LYS A 523 -34.21 -23.70 -1.13
CA LYS A 523 -32.98 -24.30 -1.65
C LYS A 523 -32.02 -24.65 -0.51
N GLU A 524 -31.46 -25.85 -0.56
CA GLU A 524 -30.28 -26.22 0.22
C GLU A 524 -29.04 -25.91 -0.61
N LEU A 525 -28.13 -25.08 -0.07
CA LEU A 525 -26.95 -24.61 -0.78
C LEU A 525 -25.75 -25.55 -0.63
N VAL A 526 -25.65 -26.30 0.46
CA VAL A 526 -24.51 -27.22 0.66
C VAL A 526 -24.74 -28.49 -0.14
N LYS A 527 -23.76 -28.90 -0.94
CA LYS A 527 -23.84 -30.17 -1.68
C LYS A 527 -24.01 -31.33 -0.70
N ALA A 528 -24.92 -32.26 -1.00
CA ALA A 528 -25.16 -33.43 -0.15
C ALA A 528 -23.86 -34.19 0.20
N GLY A 529 -23.63 -34.42 1.49
CA GLY A 529 -22.43 -35.10 2.00
C GLY A 529 -21.16 -34.25 2.03
N LYS A 530 -21.26 -32.93 1.82
CA LYS A 530 -20.16 -31.96 1.91
C LYS A 530 -20.43 -30.92 2.99
N SER A 531 -19.48 -30.02 3.22
CA SER A 531 -19.61 -28.88 4.14
C SER A 531 -18.89 -27.64 3.62
N ILE A 532 -19.43 -26.46 3.91
CA ILE A 532 -18.69 -25.19 3.76
C ILE A 532 -17.78 -25.05 4.98
N ARG A 533 -16.48 -24.83 4.74
CA ARG A 533 -15.45 -24.89 5.80
C ARG A 533 -14.19 -24.09 5.47
N LEU A 534 -13.37 -23.87 6.48
CA LEU A 534 -11.96 -23.58 6.31
C LEU A 534 -11.23 -24.89 5.96
N ALA A 535 -10.70 -24.96 4.74
CA ALA A 535 -10.00 -26.10 4.17
C ALA A 535 -8.48 -25.87 4.27
N LEU A 536 -7.81 -26.71 5.05
CA LEU A 536 -6.37 -26.63 5.26
C LEU A 536 -5.64 -27.69 4.42
N PHE A 537 -4.66 -27.27 3.63
CA PHE A 537 -3.74 -28.16 2.93
C PHE A 537 -2.43 -28.16 3.71
N THR A 538 -1.99 -29.32 4.19
CA THR A 538 -0.80 -29.47 5.05
C THR A 538 0.46 -29.89 4.28
N GLN A 539 0.42 -29.84 2.95
CA GLN A 539 1.54 -30.13 2.05
C GLN A 539 1.56 -29.12 0.91
N ASN A 540 2.13 -27.95 1.20
CA ASN A 540 2.27 -26.80 0.32
C ASN A 540 3.73 -26.64 -0.13
N LYS A 541 4.22 -27.59 -0.93
CA LYS A 541 5.63 -27.59 -1.36
C LYS A 541 5.87 -26.55 -2.44
N SER A 542 6.88 -25.70 -2.25
CA SER A 542 7.42 -24.87 -3.33
C SER A 542 8.88 -24.51 -3.00
N TYR A 543 9.82 -25.08 -3.75
CA TYR A 543 11.24 -25.02 -3.39
C TYR A 543 12.04 -23.97 -4.17
N ASN A 544 11.78 -23.82 -5.47
CA ASN A 544 12.54 -22.88 -6.30
C ASN A 544 12.06 -21.44 -6.09
N TRP A 545 10.74 -21.26 -5.96
CA TRP A 545 10.08 -19.96 -5.89
C TRP A 545 8.93 -19.98 -4.87
N PRO A 546 9.25 -20.12 -3.56
CA PRO A 546 8.27 -20.49 -2.56
C PRO A 546 7.06 -19.54 -2.45
N ALA A 547 7.31 -18.23 -2.31
CA ALA A 547 6.24 -17.25 -2.19
C ALA A 547 5.51 -16.98 -3.52
N TRP A 548 6.22 -17.11 -4.63
CA TRP A 548 5.68 -16.88 -5.98
C TRP A 548 4.67 -17.94 -6.42
N GLU A 549 4.74 -19.16 -5.86
CA GLU A 549 4.04 -20.32 -6.38
C GLU A 549 3.20 -21.06 -5.34
N VAL A 550 1.94 -21.26 -5.69
CA VAL A 550 1.14 -22.40 -5.22
C VAL A 550 1.19 -23.41 -6.36
N LEU A 551 1.63 -24.65 -6.10
CA LEU A 551 1.71 -25.68 -7.13
C LEU A 551 0.36 -26.34 -7.36
N LYS A 552 0.11 -26.75 -8.61
CA LYS A 552 -1.10 -27.52 -8.97
C LYS A 552 -1.25 -28.79 -8.13
N GLU A 553 -0.15 -29.50 -7.88
CA GLU A 553 -0.13 -30.68 -7.01
C GLU A 553 -0.71 -30.37 -5.61
N THR A 554 -0.42 -29.19 -5.06
CA THR A 554 -0.99 -28.75 -3.78
C THR A 554 -2.50 -28.53 -3.90
N THR A 555 -2.97 -27.83 -4.94
CA THR A 555 -4.40 -27.55 -5.14
C THR A 555 -5.25 -28.79 -5.45
N ASP A 556 -4.66 -29.82 -6.04
CA ASP A 556 -5.32 -31.10 -6.40
C ASP A 556 -5.45 -32.06 -5.20
N ARG A 557 -4.72 -31.81 -4.10
CA ARG A 557 -4.81 -32.64 -2.89
C ARG A 557 -6.15 -32.45 -2.19
N THR A 558 -6.55 -33.48 -1.44
CA THR A 558 -7.70 -33.38 -0.55
C THR A 558 -7.33 -32.56 0.70
N PRO A 559 -7.98 -31.41 0.95
CA PRO A 559 -7.75 -30.64 2.16
C PRO A 559 -8.40 -31.30 3.38
N VAL A 560 -7.91 -30.94 4.57
CA VAL A 560 -8.44 -31.39 5.86
C VAL A 560 -9.29 -30.28 6.51
N SER A 561 -10.27 -30.68 7.33
CA SER A 561 -10.95 -29.75 8.24
C SER A 561 -10.05 -29.49 9.45
N ILE A 562 -10.18 -28.30 10.02
CA ILE A 562 -9.58 -27.95 11.32
C ILE A 562 -10.55 -28.44 12.40
N THR A 563 -10.10 -29.36 13.27
CA THR A 563 -11.01 -30.08 14.20
C THR A 563 -10.57 -30.09 15.66
N ASP A 564 -9.46 -29.45 16.01
CA ASP A 564 -8.97 -29.44 17.39
C ASP A 564 -9.59 -28.27 18.18
N ASP A 565 -9.85 -28.51 19.46
CA ASP A 565 -10.40 -27.53 20.43
C ASP A 565 -11.63 -26.74 19.94
N VAL A 566 -12.51 -27.40 19.17
CA VAL A 566 -13.68 -26.72 18.57
C VAL A 566 -14.64 -26.21 19.63
N LYS A 567 -14.86 -24.90 19.63
CA LYS A 567 -15.84 -24.22 20.47
C LYS A 567 -16.78 -23.38 19.60
N ILE A 568 -18.07 -23.66 19.73
CA ILE A 568 -19.13 -22.96 18.98
C ILE A 568 -19.97 -22.16 19.98
N THR A 569 -19.98 -20.83 19.86
CA THR A 569 -20.63 -19.95 20.82
C THR A 569 -21.44 -18.86 20.11
N LEU A 570 -22.70 -18.69 20.49
CA LEU A 570 -23.49 -17.52 20.11
C LEU A 570 -22.96 -16.32 20.89
N VAL A 571 -22.31 -15.38 20.21
CA VAL A 571 -21.68 -14.19 20.81
C VAL A 571 -22.52 -12.92 20.62
N GLU A 572 -23.49 -12.97 19.70
CA GLU A 572 -24.43 -11.88 19.45
C GLU A 572 -25.78 -12.47 19.03
N ASP A 573 -26.87 -12.03 19.67
CA ASP A 573 -28.25 -12.43 19.33
C ASP A 573 -29.17 -11.21 19.37
N GLY A 574 -28.88 -10.24 18.51
CA GLY A 574 -29.66 -9.01 18.44
C GLY A 574 -30.62 -8.97 17.25
N THR A 575 -31.39 -7.89 17.18
CA THR A 575 -32.47 -7.70 16.20
C THR A 575 -31.98 -7.37 14.80
N LEU A 576 -30.77 -6.84 14.65
CA LEU A 576 -30.15 -6.50 13.36
C LEU A 576 -29.11 -7.50 12.92
N ARG A 577 -28.38 -8.09 13.88
CA ARG A 577 -27.32 -9.05 13.60
C ARG A 577 -27.26 -10.10 14.71
N LYS A 578 -27.06 -11.33 14.25
CA LYS A 578 -26.74 -12.48 15.09
C LYS A 578 -25.40 -13.03 14.63
N SER A 579 -24.55 -13.38 15.58
CA SER A 579 -23.18 -13.82 15.31
C SER A 579 -22.86 -15.06 16.13
N LEU A 580 -22.43 -16.10 15.43
CA LEU A 580 -21.91 -17.33 16.00
C LEU A 580 -20.40 -17.35 15.78
N CYS A 581 -19.64 -17.48 16.86
CA CYS A 581 -18.19 -17.62 16.85
C CYS A 581 -17.83 -19.10 16.87
N VAL A 582 -17.02 -19.53 15.90
CA VAL A 582 -16.39 -20.84 15.84
C VAL A 582 -14.91 -20.64 16.11
N GLU A 583 -14.46 -21.04 17.29
CA GLU A 583 -13.04 -21.08 17.65
C GLU A 583 -12.52 -22.50 17.45
N LYS A 584 -11.38 -22.64 16.75
CA LYS A 584 -10.71 -23.92 16.50
C LYS A 584 -9.21 -23.75 16.56
N ARG A 585 -8.46 -24.85 16.65
CA ARG A 585 -7.00 -24.86 16.60
C ARG A 585 -6.49 -25.89 15.61
N HIS A 586 -5.29 -25.63 15.10
CA HIS A 586 -4.46 -26.62 14.39
C HIS A 586 -3.02 -26.33 14.78
N GLU A 587 -2.41 -27.23 15.53
CA GLU A 587 -1.09 -26.99 16.14
C GLU A 587 -1.10 -25.66 16.93
N GLU A 588 -0.17 -24.76 16.66
CA GLU A 588 -0.08 -23.45 17.32
C GLU A 588 -0.99 -22.37 16.70
N SER A 589 -1.64 -22.67 15.57
CA SER A 589 -2.55 -21.72 14.92
C SER A 589 -3.92 -21.70 15.61
N VAL A 590 -4.48 -20.50 15.80
CA VAL A 590 -5.82 -20.30 16.37
C VAL A 590 -6.72 -19.62 15.34
N PHE A 591 -7.90 -20.18 15.14
CA PHE A 591 -8.87 -19.74 14.15
C PHE A 591 -10.14 -19.31 14.85
N ARG A 592 -10.51 -18.03 14.75
CA ARG A 592 -11.81 -17.52 15.20
C ARG A 592 -12.59 -17.04 14.00
N GLN A 593 -13.66 -17.75 13.67
CA GLN A 593 -14.56 -17.39 12.59
C GLN A 593 -15.92 -16.97 13.14
N TYR A 594 -16.34 -15.75 12.81
CA TYR A 594 -17.63 -15.19 13.16
C TYR A 594 -18.56 -15.30 11.95
N ILE A 595 -19.52 -16.23 12.03
CA ILE A 595 -20.59 -16.38 11.05
C ILE A 595 -21.73 -15.45 11.46
N ARG A 596 -22.00 -14.45 10.62
CA ARG A 596 -22.95 -13.37 10.90
C ARG A 596 -24.13 -13.43 9.94
N LEU A 597 -25.33 -13.49 10.51
CA LEU A 597 -26.58 -13.26 9.81
C LEU A 597 -27.18 -11.92 10.22
N TYR A 598 -27.78 -11.24 9.26
CA TYR A 598 -28.37 -9.93 9.46
C TYR A 598 -29.88 -9.95 9.25
N GLU A 599 -30.56 -8.91 9.70
CA GLU A 599 -31.94 -8.60 9.35
C GLU A 599 -32.00 -7.28 8.55
N GLY A 600 -33.20 -6.93 8.06
CA GLY A 600 -33.41 -5.68 7.33
C GLY A 600 -32.71 -5.66 5.97
N SER A 601 -32.12 -4.53 5.60
CA SER A 601 -31.51 -4.31 4.28
C SER A 601 -30.31 -5.20 3.96
N ARG A 602 -29.65 -5.76 4.98
CA ARG A 602 -28.50 -6.68 4.84
C ARG A 602 -28.89 -8.16 4.97
N ALA A 603 -30.18 -8.50 5.10
CA ALA A 603 -30.62 -9.86 5.37
C ALA A 603 -30.15 -10.92 4.33
N GLU A 604 -29.92 -10.51 3.07
CA GLU A 604 -29.44 -11.38 1.98
C GLU A 604 -27.94 -11.71 2.05
N ARG A 605 -27.16 -11.04 2.90
CA ARG A 605 -25.70 -11.23 2.98
C ARG A 605 -25.34 -12.03 4.22
N ILE A 606 -24.51 -13.06 4.03
CA ILE A 606 -23.94 -13.87 5.11
C ILE A 606 -22.47 -13.51 5.20
N ASP A 607 -22.03 -12.95 6.33
CA ASP A 607 -20.63 -12.54 6.51
C ASP A 607 -19.85 -13.56 7.34
N PHE A 608 -18.62 -13.82 6.92
CA PHE A 608 -17.62 -14.62 7.63
C PHE A 608 -16.45 -13.70 7.96
N TYR A 609 -16.48 -13.13 9.17
CA TYR A 609 -15.36 -12.35 9.69
C TYR A 609 -14.39 -13.28 10.39
N ASN A 610 -13.12 -13.26 10.00
CA ASN A 610 -12.10 -14.17 10.51
C ASN A 610 -11.03 -13.38 11.26
N GLU A 611 -10.62 -13.91 12.41
CA GLU A 611 -9.43 -13.52 13.16
C GLU A 611 -8.58 -14.78 13.30
N ILE A 612 -7.40 -14.79 12.67
CA ILE A 612 -6.53 -15.96 12.62
C ILE A 612 -5.15 -15.58 13.17
N ASP A 613 -4.76 -16.23 14.26
CA ASP A 613 -3.39 -16.23 14.74
C ASP A 613 -2.65 -17.36 13.98
N TRP A 614 -2.03 -17.03 12.86
CA TRP A 614 -1.45 -18.00 11.92
C TRP A 614 0.00 -18.32 12.27
N GLN A 615 0.26 -19.60 12.58
CA GLN A 615 1.58 -20.14 12.92
C GLN A 615 1.90 -21.43 12.12
N SER A 616 1.07 -21.78 11.14
CA SER A 616 1.20 -23.01 10.36
C SER A 616 2.19 -22.84 9.21
N THR A 617 3.24 -23.67 9.20
CA THR A 617 4.19 -23.80 8.09
C THR A 617 3.75 -24.91 7.13
N ASN A 618 4.30 -24.94 5.90
CA ASN A 618 3.93 -25.93 4.88
C ASN A 618 2.42 -26.05 4.64
N ALA A 619 1.72 -24.91 4.68
CA ALA A 619 0.28 -24.83 4.74
C ALA A 619 -0.30 -23.85 3.72
N LEU A 620 -1.46 -24.22 3.17
CA LEU A 620 -2.31 -23.35 2.36
C LEU A 620 -3.71 -23.39 2.97
N LEU A 621 -4.23 -22.23 3.37
CA LEU A 621 -5.58 -22.11 3.93
C LEU A 621 -6.53 -21.57 2.86
N LYS A 622 -7.65 -22.25 2.63
CA LYS A 622 -8.73 -21.79 1.74
C LYS A 622 -10.08 -21.80 2.43
N ALA A 623 -11.00 -20.93 2.02
CA ALA A 623 -12.43 -21.11 2.27
C ALA A 623 -13.02 -21.96 1.14
N GLU A 624 -13.62 -23.10 1.46
CA GLU A 624 -14.16 -24.07 0.50
C GLU A 624 -15.69 -24.01 0.46
N PHE A 625 -16.26 -23.82 -0.75
CA PHE A 625 -17.70 -23.70 -0.97
C PHE A 625 -18.21 -24.81 -1.90
N PRO A 626 -18.49 -26.03 -1.41
CA PRO A 626 -19.06 -27.10 -2.21
C PRO A 626 -20.58 -26.92 -2.30
N LEU A 627 -21.02 -26.30 -3.39
CA LEU A 627 -22.40 -25.84 -3.57
C LEU A 627 -23.27 -26.91 -4.25
N ASN A 628 -24.55 -26.95 -3.90
CA ASN A 628 -25.57 -27.74 -4.57
C ASN A 628 -26.05 -27.07 -5.88
N ILE A 629 -25.08 -26.59 -6.66
CA ILE A 629 -25.22 -25.86 -7.92
C ILE A 629 -24.21 -26.48 -8.89
N GLU A 630 -24.62 -26.86 -10.09
CA GLU A 630 -23.72 -27.47 -11.06
C GLU A 630 -23.41 -26.52 -12.22
N ASN A 631 -22.16 -26.07 -12.33
CA ASN A 631 -21.68 -25.40 -13.53
C ASN A 631 -20.18 -25.60 -13.73
N GLU A 632 -19.76 -25.86 -14.97
CA GLU A 632 -18.33 -25.93 -15.30
C GLU A 632 -17.68 -24.56 -15.16
N LYS A 633 -18.40 -23.49 -15.51
CA LYS A 633 -17.89 -22.13 -15.50
C LYS A 633 -18.34 -21.34 -14.27
N ALA A 634 -17.44 -20.55 -13.74
CA ALA A 634 -17.72 -19.50 -12.76
C ALA A 634 -17.35 -18.12 -13.33
N THR A 635 -18.02 -17.07 -12.85
CA THR A 635 -17.77 -15.69 -13.29
C THR A 635 -16.95 -14.96 -12.23
N TYR A 636 -15.87 -14.29 -12.62
CA TYR A 636 -14.92 -13.63 -11.73
C TYR A 636 -14.82 -12.14 -12.05
N ASP A 637 -14.69 -11.34 -11.00
CA ASP A 637 -14.49 -9.89 -11.08
C ASP A 637 -13.06 -9.53 -11.51
N LEU A 638 -12.94 -8.63 -12.49
CA LEU A 638 -11.67 -8.08 -12.95
C LEU A 638 -11.45 -6.62 -12.51
N GLY A 639 -12.30 -6.08 -11.63
CA GLY A 639 -12.25 -4.68 -11.17
C GLY A 639 -12.91 -3.71 -12.16
N ILE A 640 -12.73 -3.92 -13.47
CA ILE A 640 -13.60 -3.37 -14.52
C ILE A 640 -14.08 -4.51 -15.44
N GLY A 641 -15.32 -4.92 -15.24
CA GLY A 641 -15.93 -6.05 -15.93
C GLY A 641 -15.62 -7.41 -15.31
N SER A 642 -15.91 -8.48 -16.05
CA SER A 642 -15.89 -9.85 -15.52
C SER A 642 -15.50 -10.87 -16.57
N ILE A 643 -14.91 -11.98 -16.16
CA ILE A 643 -14.52 -13.11 -17.02
C ILE A 643 -15.16 -14.41 -16.55
N GLN A 644 -15.45 -15.33 -17.46
CA GLN A 644 -15.82 -16.70 -17.12
C GLN A 644 -14.64 -17.65 -17.27
N ARG A 645 -14.33 -18.40 -16.21
CA ARG A 645 -13.29 -19.46 -16.23
C ARG A 645 -13.90 -20.81 -15.88
N GLY A 646 -13.35 -21.88 -16.46
CA GLY A 646 -13.77 -23.26 -16.23
C GLY A 646 -13.20 -23.87 -14.95
N ASN A 647 -13.26 -25.20 -14.84
CA ASN A 647 -12.56 -25.94 -13.79
C ASN A 647 -11.04 -25.87 -13.98
N ASN A 648 -10.30 -26.19 -12.92
CA ASN A 648 -8.84 -26.21 -12.91
C ASN A 648 -8.24 -27.00 -14.08
N THR A 649 -7.27 -26.40 -14.77
CA THR A 649 -6.47 -27.03 -15.84
C THR A 649 -4.99 -27.00 -15.47
N GLU A 650 -4.12 -27.56 -16.32
CA GLU A 650 -2.66 -27.50 -16.10
C GLU A 650 -2.11 -26.06 -16.09
N THR A 651 -2.76 -25.13 -16.80
CA THR A 651 -2.30 -23.75 -17.00
C THR A 651 -3.17 -22.70 -16.30
N ALA A 652 -4.28 -23.12 -15.68
CA ALA A 652 -5.20 -22.25 -14.94
C ALA A 652 -5.85 -23.05 -13.80
N TYR A 653 -5.13 -23.18 -12.69
CA TYR A 653 -5.58 -23.90 -11.48
C TYR A 653 -5.62 -23.03 -10.22
N GLU A 654 -4.99 -21.85 -10.26
CA GLU A 654 -5.10 -20.78 -9.27
C GLU A 654 -5.12 -19.48 -10.08
N VAL A 655 -6.18 -18.68 -9.94
CA VAL A 655 -6.44 -17.50 -10.76
C VAL A 655 -6.82 -16.30 -9.91
N TYR A 656 -6.61 -15.09 -10.44
CA TYR A 656 -6.95 -13.85 -9.72
C TYR A 656 -8.41 -13.44 -9.93
N ALA A 657 -9.00 -12.81 -8.92
CA ALA A 657 -10.18 -11.96 -9.04
C ALA A 657 -10.12 -10.84 -7.99
N GLN A 658 -10.82 -9.73 -8.24
CA GLN A 658 -10.78 -8.55 -7.37
C GLN A 658 -11.73 -8.70 -6.15
N TYR A 659 -13.01 -8.37 -6.29
CA TYR A 659 -13.93 -8.38 -5.13
C TYR A 659 -14.81 -9.62 -5.01
N TRP A 660 -15.09 -10.31 -6.12
CA TRP A 660 -16.08 -11.41 -6.10
C TRP A 660 -15.88 -12.47 -7.18
N ALA A 661 -16.44 -13.65 -6.91
CA ALA A 661 -16.64 -14.74 -7.85
C ALA A 661 -18.08 -15.28 -7.71
N ASP A 662 -18.65 -15.83 -8.78
CA ASP A 662 -20.03 -16.33 -8.80
C ASP A 662 -20.14 -17.70 -9.48
N LEU A 663 -20.87 -18.61 -8.83
CA LEU A 663 -21.33 -19.86 -9.41
C LEU A 663 -22.86 -19.81 -9.59
N THR A 664 -23.29 -19.63 -10.83
CA THR A 664 -24.69 -19.76 -11.24
C THR A 664 -24.90 -21.12 -11.89
N ASP A 665 -26.03 -21.78 -11.62
CA ASP A 665 -26.39 -23.07 -12.24
C ASP A 665 -26.40 -22.97 -13.77
N ARG A 666 -26.15 -24.09 -14.46
CA ARG A 666 -26.14 -24.17 -15.94
C ARG A 666 -27.42 -23.67 -16.57
N ASP A 667 -28.56 -23.90 -15.93
CA ASP A 667 -29.86 -23.45 -16.42
C ASP A 667 -30.17 -21.98 -16.08
N GLY A 668 -29.29 -21.31 -15.32
CA GLY A 668 -29.47 -19.94 -14.88
C GLY A 668 -30.62 -19.76 -13.88
N SER A 669 -31.05 -20.81 -13.18
CA SER A 669 -32.18 -20.74 -12.26
C SER A 669 -31.81 -20.25 -10.87
N TYR A 670 -30.56 -20.40 -10.44
CA TYR A 670 -30.09 -20.06 -9.10
C TYR A 670 -28.56 -19.91 -9.08
N GLY A 671 -28.02 -19.06 -8.20
CA GLY A 671 -26.58 -18.89 -8.06
C GLY A 671 -26.15 -18.44 -6.67
N VAL A 672 -24.84 -18.45 -6.44
CA VAL A 672 -24.21 -17.91 -5.23
C VAL A 672 -22.99 -17.08 -5.64
N SER A 673 -23.00 -15.82 -5.23
CA SER A 673 -21.83 -14.95 -5.32
C SER A 673 -21.05 -14.99 -3.99
N VAL A 674 -19.74 -15.16 -4.08
CA VAL A 674 -18.78 -15.08 -2.98
C VAL A 674 -18.01 -13.78 -3.12
N MET A 675 -17.99 -12.95 -2.07
CA MET A 675 -17.31 -11.64 -2.04
C MET A 675 -16.19 -11.65 -1.01
N ASN A 676 -15.20 -10.78 -1.16
CA ASN A 676 -14.10 -10.64 -0.21
C ASN A 676 -13.67 -9.18 -0.03
N ASP A 677 -12.89 -8.91 1.02
CA ASP A 677 -12.37 -7.58 1.34
C ASP A 677 -10.85 -7.41 1.13
N SER A 678 -10.11 -8.46 0.76
CA SER A 678 -8.63 -8.43 0.73
C SER A 678 -7.95 -9.66 0.10
N LYS A 679 -8.69 -10.58 -0.53
CA LYS A 679 -8.19 -11.88 -1.01
C LYS A 679 -8.37 -12.02 -2.52
N TYR A 680 -7.31 -12.42 -3.21
CA TYR A 680 -7.26 -12.34 -4.68
C TYR A 680 -7.15 -13.70 -5.37
N GLY A 681 -6.66 -14.74 -4.68
CA GLY A 681 -6.48 -16.09 -5.25
C GLY A 681 -7.73 -16.95 -5.19
N TRP A 682 -8.06 -17.61 -6.30
CA TRP A 682 -9.22 -18.47 -6.46
C TRP A 682 -8.89 -19.75 -7.21
N ASP A 683 -9.59 -20.83 -6.90
CA ASP A 683 -9.62 -22.03 -7.73
C ASP A 683 -11.01 -22.67 -7.83
N LYS A 684 -11.14 -23.62 -8.75
CA LYS A 684 -12.39 -24.32 -9.06
C LYS A 684 -12.10 -25.80 -9.39
N PRO A 685 -11.98 -26.68 -8.39
CA PRO A 685 -11.58 -28.07 -8.63
C PRO A 685 -12.62 -28.90 -9.41
N ASP A 686 -13.91 -28.57 -9.30
CA ASP A 686 -14.99 -29.29 -9.98
C ASP A 686 -16.21 -28.39 -10.26
N ASN A 687 -17.28 -28.97 -10.83
CA ASN A 687 -18.50 -28.24 -11.24
C ASN A 687 -19.30 -27.63 -10.07
N HIS A 688 -19.03 -28.03 -8.84
CA HIS A 688 -19.80 -27.65 -7.65
C HIS A 688 -19.04 -26.74 -6.70
N THR A 689 -17.71 -26.74 -6.79
CA THR A 689 -16.85 -26.18 -5.75
C THR A 689 -16.07 -24.98 -6.28
N ILE A 690 -16.17 -23.85 -5.58
CA ILE A 690 -15.25 -22.72 -5.69
C ILE A 690 -14.49 -22.61 -4.37
N ARG A 691 -13.20 -22.27 -4.40
CA ARG A 691 -12.42 -21.98 -3.19
C ARG A 691 -11.74 -20.62 -3.29
N LEU A 692 -11.74 -19.88 -2.19
CA LEU A 692 -11.01 -18.63 -2.03
C LEU A 692 -9.75 -18.89 -1.20
N THR A 693 -8.59 -18.52 -1.73
CA THR A 693 -7.30 -18.69 -1.03
C THR A 693 -7.11 -17.58 0.01
N LEU A 694 -6.80 -17.95 1.26
CA LEU A 694 -6.81 -17.04 2.41
C LEU A 694 -5.40 -16.70 2.92
N LEU A 695 -4.56 -17.72 3.13
CA LEU A 695 -3.20 -17.63 3.64
C LEU A 695 -2.30 -18.69 2.97
N HIS A 696 -1.06 -18.33 2.65
CA HIS A 696 -0.08 -19.16 1.95
C HIS A 696 1.23 -19.19 2.74
N THR A 697 1.70 -20.37 3.12
CA THR A 697 3.00 -20.55 3.76
C THR A 697 3.68 -21.80 3.20
N PRO A 698 4.59 -21.67 2.23
CA PRO A 698 5.17 -22.81 1.53
C PRO A 698 6.19 -23.60 2.36
N GLU A 699 6.43 -24.86 2.02
CA GLU A 699 7.64 -25.59 2.44
C GLU A 699 8.81 -25.19 1.54
N THR A 700 9.87 -24.63 2.13
CA THR A 700 11.05 -24.11 1.43
C THR A 700 12.24 -25.07 1.51
N ARG A 701 13.20 -24.95 0.57
CA ARG A 701 14.51 -25.62 0.62
C ARG A 701 15.58 -24.77 -0.07
N GLY A 702 16.69 -24.50 0.61
CA GLY A 702 17.83 -23.79 0.01
C GLY A 702 17.60 -22.27 -0.02
N GLY A 703 17.56 -21.70 -1.23
CA GLY A 703 17.29 -20.26 -1.42
C GLY A 703 15.92 -19.85 -0.88
N TYR A 704 15.77 -18.58 -0.49
CA TYR A 704 14.50 -18.02 0.02
C TYR A 704 13.89 -18.77 1.21
N ALA A 705 14.72 -19.42 2.02
CA ALA A 705 14.26 -20.24 3.14
C ALA A 705 13.28 -19.48 4.04
N TYR A 706 13.53 -18.19 4.32
CA TYR A 706 12.70 -17.30 5.14
C TYR A 706 11.22 -17.20 4.72
N GLN A 707 10.87 -17.57 3.48
CA GLN A 707 9.50 -17.49 2.96
C GLN A 707 8.55 -18.52 3.61
N ASP A 708 9.07 -19.54 4.29
CA ASP A 708 8.28 -20.50 5.07
C ASP A 708 7.71 -19.90 6.38
N HIS A 709 8.07 -18.66 6.74
CA HIS A 709 7.50 -17.94 7.88
C HIS A 709 6.85 -16.60 7.48
N GLN A 710 6.72 -16.29 6.19
CA GLN A 710 6.44 -14.94 5.71
C GLN A 710 5.05 -14.39 6.10
N ASP A 711 4.04 -15.25 6.17
CA ASP A 711 2.68 -14.87 6.56
C ASP A 711 2.35 -15.22 8.02
N LEU A 712 3.33 -15.58 8.85
CA LEU A 712 3.06 -15.88 10.26
C LEU A 712 2.75 -14.61 11.06
N GLY A 713 1.63 -14.60 11.76
CA GLY A 713 1.16 -13.43 12.48
C GLY A 713 -0.36 -13.41 12.61
N HIS A 714 -0.88 -12.29 13.09
CA HIS A 714 -2.33 -12.10 13.20
C HIS A 714 -2.91 -11.58 11.89
N HIS A 715 -4.03 -12.16 11.45
CA HIS A 715 -4.74 -11.76 10.24
C HIS A 715 -6.22 -11.58 10.50
N THR A 716 -6.76 -10.47 10.00
CA THR A 716 -8.20 -10.21 9.96
C THR A 716 -8.66 -10.03 8.52
N PHE A 717 -9.78 -10.64 8.16
CA PHE A 717 -10.38 -10.50 6.84
C PHE A 717 -11.84 -10.98 6.82
N THR A 718 -12.59 -10.53 5.83
CA THR A 718 -14.00 -10.88 5.64
C THR A 718 -14.24 -11.44 4.25
N TYR A 719 -14.99 -12.53 4.19
CA TYR A 719 -15.65 -12.96 2.96
C TYR A 719 -17.15 -13.16 3.21
N SER A 720 -17.96 -13.03 2.16
CA SER A 720 -19.41 -13.06 2.26
C SER A 720 -20.05 -13.95 1.21
N LEU A 721 -21.16 -14.60 1.54
CA LEU A 721 -22.00 -15.35 0.61
C LEU A 721 -23.30 -14.60 0.36
N ILE A 722 -23.67 -14.50 -0.92
CA ILE A 722 -24.93 -13.91 -1.37
C ILE A 722 -25.60 -14.84 -2.39
N PRO A 723 -26.54 -15.67 -1.94
CA PRO A 723 -27.40 -16.44 -2.83
C PRO A 723 -28.30 -15.53 -3.66
N HIS A 724 -28.56 -15.90 -4.90
CA HIS A 724 -29.48 -15.18 -5.78
C HIS A 724 -30.35 -16.13 -6.60
N GLN A 725 -31.58 -15.67 -6.88
CA GLN A 725 -32.56 -16.39 -7.68
C GLN A 725 -32.42 -15.93 -9.14
N GLY A 726 -32.29 -16.90 -10.05
CA GLY A 726 -32.12 -16.65 -11.47
C GLY A 726 -30.66 -16.50 -11.89
N ALA A 727 -30.45 -15.86 -13.04
CA ALA A 727 -29.13 -15.64 -13.61
C ALA A 727 -28.41 -14.48 -12.90
N LEU A 728 -27.07 -14.51 -12.91
CA LEU A 728 -26.24 -13.46 -12.33
C LEU A 728 -26.60 -12.05 -12.85
N ASP A 729 -27.04 -11.20 -11.92
CA ASP A 729 -27.19 -9.76 -12.10
C ASP A 729 -25.86 -9.07 -11.73
N LYS A 730 -24.96 -8.94 -12.71
CA LYS A 730 -23.61 -8.41 -12.48
C LYS A 730 -23.62 -7.02 -11.84
N PRO A 731 -24.40 -6.02 -12.31
CA PRO A 731 -24.49 -4.73 -11.63
C PRO A 731 -24.87 -4.83 -10.15
N ALA A 732 -25.85 -5.67 -9.80
CA ALA A 732 -26.27 -5.84 -8.41
C ALA A 732 -25.18 -6.52 -7.56
N THR A 733 -24.46 -7.51 -8.11
CA THR A 733 -23.33 -8.16 -7.42
C THR A 733 -22.19 -7.17 -7.20
N VAL A 734 -21.88 -6.32 -8.19
CA VAL A 734 -20.89 -5.24 -8.06
C VAL A 734 -21.29 -4.26 -6.95
N GLU A 735 -22.53 -3.75 -6.93
CA GLU A 735 -22.99 -2.85 -5.85
C GLU A 735 -22.88 -3.49 -4.46
N LYS A 736 -23.19 -4.79 -4.34
CA LYS A 736 -23.09 -5.54 -3.09
C LYS A 736 -21.64 -5.72 -2.65
N ALA A 737 -20.72 -5.98 -3.59
CA ALA A 737 -19.29 -6.10 -3.32
C ALA A 737 -18.65 -4.75 -2.93
N GLU A 738 -19.06 -3.67 -3.59
CA GLU A 738 -18.68 -2.29 -3.25
C GLU A 738 -19.15 -1.92 -1.83
N LYS A 739 -20.38 -2.30 -1.43
CA LYS A 739 -20.87 -2.09 -0.04
C LYS A 739 -20.09 -2.88 1.02
N LEU A 740 -19.57 -4.07 0.68
CA LEU A 740 -18.74 -4.85 1.62
C LEU A 740 -17.41 -4.13 1.88
N ASN A 741 -16.79 -3.62 0.81
CA ASN A 741 -15.47 -3.00 0.82
C ASN A 741 -15.51 -1.55 1.33
N GLN A 742 -16.44 -0.73 0.85
CA GLN A 742 -16.58 0.68 1.21
C GLN A 742 -17.76 0.91 2.17
N GLN A 743 -17.54 0.58 3.44
CA GLN A 743 -18.56 0.68 4.48
C GLN A 743 -18.90 2.14 4.83
N LEU A 744 -20.13 2.35 5.33
CA LEU A 744 -20.57 3.63 5.90
C LEU A 744 -19.67 4.03 7.07
N LYS A 745 -19.16 5.26 7.06
CA LYS A 745 -18.28 5.79 8.11
C LYS A 745 -19.05 6.74 9.01
N ALA A 746 -18.82 6.67 10.32
CA ALA A 746 -19.58 7.41 11.32
C ALA A 746 -18.73 8.47 12.03
N PHE A 747 -19.30 9.65 12.23
CA PHE A 747 -18.66 10.78 12.91
C PHE A 747 -19.65 11.41 13.89
N ARG A 748 -19.21 11.67 15.12
CA ARG A 748 -19.97 12.41 16.13
C ARG A 748 -19.67 13.89 16.01
N THR A 749 -20.68 14.73 16.24
CA THR A 749 -20.51 16.19 16.31
C THR A 749 -21.39 16.77 17.42
N GLU A 750 -21.36 18.09 17.62
CA GLU A 750 -22.30 18.78 18.53
C GLU A 750 -23.53 19.29 17.79
N LYS A 751 -24.50 19.83 18.54
CA LYS A 751 -25.76 20.32 17.97
C LYS A 751 -25.62 21.77 17.54
N HIS A 752 -25.78 22.04 16.25
CA HIS A 752 -25.79 23.40 15.71
C HIS A 752 -26.68 23.47 14.47
N LYS A 753 -27.07 24.69 14.09
CA LYS A 753 -27.78 24.92 12.84
C LYS A 753 -26.78 24.80 11.69
N GLY A 754 -27.23 24.28 10.55
CA GLY A 754 -26.48 24.26 9.29
C GLY A 754 -27.38 24.64 8.11
N ASN A 755 -26.79 24.98 6.97
CA ASN A 755 -27.50 25.50 5.80
C ASN A 755 -27.79 24.45 4.71
N ALA A 756 -27.22 23.25 4.81
CA ALA A 756 -27.41 22.13 3.90
C ALA A 756 -28.53 21.16 4.35
N GLY A 757 -29.18 21.45 5.49
CA GLY A 757 -30.16 20.54 6.09
C GLY A 757 -29.50 19.31 6.72
N LYS A 758 -30.27 18.25 6.98
CA LYS A 758 -29.78 17.03 7.64
C LYS A 758 -29.22 15.97 6.68
N SER A 759 -29.33 16.19 5.38
CA SER A 759 -28.90 15.26 4.34
C SER A 759 -28.33 16.04 3.16
N PHE A 760 -27.16 15.63 2.68
CA PHE A 760 -26.47 16.23 1.54
C PHE A 760 -25.90 15.14 0.63
N SER A 761 -25.95 15.36 -0.68
CA SER A 761 -25.35 14.47 -1.70
C SER A 761 -24.61 15.34 -2.70
N PHE A 762 -23.35 14.98 -2.98
CA PHE A 762 -22.52 15.77 -3.88
C PHE A 762 -22.74 15.43 -5.35
N VAL A 763 -22.71 14.14 -5.68
CA VAL A 763 -22.95 13.64 -7.05
C VAL A 763 -23.54 12.24 -7.00
N ALA A 764 -24.49 11.98 -7.90
CA ALA A 764 -25.13 10.68 -8.07
C ALA A 764 -25.30 10.31 -9.55
N SER A 765 -25.20 9.03 -9.87
CA SER A 765 -25.62 8.46 -11.15
C SER A 765 -27.08 8.02 -11.09
N ASP A 766 -27.86 8.27 -12.15
CA ASP A 766 -29.24 7.79 -12.28
C ASP A 766 -29.36 6.38 -12.88
N ASN A 767 -28.25 5.81 -13.37
CA ASN A 767 -28.20 4.49 -13.98
C ASN A 767 -27.23 3.59 -13.21
N ARG A 768 -27.77 2.53 -12.58
CA ARG A 768 -26.99 1.56 -11.80
C ARG A 768 -25.93 0.79 -12.61
N ASN A 769 -26.05 0.76 -13.94
CA ASN A 769 -25.06 0.13 -14.82
C ASN A 769 -23.85 1.03 -15.09
N VAL A 770 -23.87 2.28 -14.62
CA VAL A 770 -22.80 3.27 -14.77
C VAL A 770 -22.40 3.77 -13.39
N LEU A 771 -21.31 3.20 -12.86
CA LEU A 771 -20.83 3.50 -11.50
C LEU A 771 -19.74 4.57 -11.51
N ILE A 772 -19.75 5.43 -10.49
CA ILE A 772 -18.71 6.45 -10.27
C ILE A 772 -17.53 5.81 -9.55
N LYS A 773 -16.44 5.58 -10.28
CA LYS A 773 -15.22 4.96 -9.74
C LYS A 773 -14.34 5.94 -8.97
N ALA A 774 -14.26 7.20 -9.40
CA ALA A 774 -13.48 8.23 -8.72
C ALA A 774 -14.15 9.61 -8.79
N LEU A 775 -13.97 10.40 -7.73
CA LEU A 775 -14.26 11.83 -7.70
C LEU A 775 -13.16 12.55 -6.90
N LYS A 776 -12.41 13.41 -7.58
CA LYS A 776 -11.26 14.14 -7.02
C LYS A 776 -11.15 15.55 -7.60
N LYS A 777 -10.22 16.35 -7.10
CA LYS A 777 -9.77 17.56 -7.79
C LYS A 777 -8.76 17.18 -8.86
N ALA A 778 -8.76 17.86 -10.01
CA ALA A 778 -7.76 17.63 -11.06
C ALA A 778 -6.35 17.97 -10.56
N GLU A 779 -5.35 17.27 -11.09
CA GLU A 779 -3.95 17.41 -10.68
C GLU A 779 -3.35 18.78 -11.00
N GLU A 780 -3.76 19.38 -12.12
CA GLU A 780 -3.14 20.60 -12.66
C GLU A 780 -4.12 21.76 -12.85
N THR A 781 -5.41 21.52 -12.62
CA THR A 781 -6.45 22.53 -12.88
C THR A 781 -7.43 22.60 -11.70
N ASP A 782 -8.16 23.70 -11.63
CA ASP A 782 -9.20 23.92 -10.60
C ASP A 782 -10.54 23.22 -10.93
N GLU A 783 -10.50 22.15 -11.73
CA GLU A 783 -11.68 21.38 -12.14
C GLU A 783 -11.81 20.13 -11.27
N TYR A 784 -13.03 19.62 -11.10
CA TYR A 784 -13.26 18.30 -10.50
C TYR A 784 -13.21 17.22 -11.56
N VAL A 785 -12.58 16.09 -11.25
CA VAL A 785 -12.52 14.91 -12.10
C VAL A 785 -13.54 13.90 -11.60
N VAL A 786 -14.40 13.42 -12.50
CA VAL A 786 -15.28 12.28 -12.25
C VAL A 786 -14.98 11.17 -13.25
N ARG A 787 -14.74 9.95 -12.74
CA ARG A 787 -14.51 8.76 -13.56
C ARG A 787 -15.63 7.77 -13.36
N VAL A 788 -16.13 7.23 -14.47
CA VAL A 788 -17.23 6.24 -14.48
C VAL A 788 -16.88 5.03 -15.31
N TYR A 789 -17.50 3.90 -15.02
CA TYR A 789 -17.35 2.68 -15.81
C TYR A 789 -18.68 1.92 -15.93
N GLU A 790 -18.78 1.11 -16.99
CA GLU A 790 -19.95 0.29 -17.28
C GLU A 790 -19.80 -1.11 -16.66
N THR A 791 -20.84 -1.61 -15.97
CA THR A 791 -20.74 -2.81 -15.12
C THR A 791 -21.36 -4.08 -15.71
N GLU A 792 -22.24 -3.99 -16.72
CA GLU A 792 -23.00 -5.13 -17.24
C GLU A 792 -22.26 -5.88 -18.36
N GLY A 793 -21.61 -5.15 -19.25
CA GLY A 793 -20.86 -5.69 -20.40
C GLY A 793 -21.71 -6.15 -21.59
N ARG A 794 -22.99 -5.79 -21.65
CA ARG A 794 -23.91 -6.30 -22.69
C ARG A 794 -24.22 -5.31 -23.81
N LYS A 795 -24.48 -4.05 -23.48
CA LYS A 795 -24.86 -3.00 -24.42
C LYS A 795 -24.37 -1.65 -23.94
N ALA A 796 -24.34 -0.66 -24.84
CA ALA A 796 -24.06 0.71 -24.45
C ALA A 796 -25.12 1.22 -23.46
N GLN A 797 -24.68 2.02 -22.50
CA GLN A 797 -25.50 2.64 -21.46
C GLN A 797 -25.44 4.16 -21.62
N SER A 798 -26.52 4.82 -21.19
CA SER A 798 -26.55 6.26 -20.97
C SER A 798 -26.89 6.53 -19.52
N ALA A 799 -26.27 7.54 -18.94
CA ALA A 799 -26.51 7.96 -17.57
C ALA A 799 -26.45 9.49 -17.47
N THR A 800 -27.16 10.03 -16.48
CA THR A 800 -27.00 11.42 -16.05
C THR A 800 -26.32 11.43 -14.69
N LEU A 801 -25.16 12.07 -14.60
CA LEU A 801 -24.56 12.41 -13.30
C LEU A 801 -25.14 13.75 -12.85
N THR A 802 -25.80 13.77 -11.70
CA THR A 802 -26.39 14.98 -11.12
C THR A 802 -25.52 15.49 -9.98
N PHE A 803 -24.94 16.68 -10.15
CA PHE A 803 -24.09 17.35 -9.16
C PHE A 803 -24.90 18.25 -8.22
N ALA A 804 -24.37 18.55 -7.04
CA ALA A 804 -24.95 19.50 -6.10
C ALA A 804 -24.95 20.96 -6.62
N GLY A 805 -23.99 21.30 -7.49
CA GLY A 805 -23.84 22.62 -8.09
C GLY A 805 -24.15 22.64 -9.59
N GLU A 806 -24.52 23.81 -10.11
CA GLU A 806 -24.61 24.06 -11.55
C GLU A 806 -23.23 23.86 -12.20
N ILE A 807 -23.19 23.18 -13.34
CA ILE A 807 -21.98 22.98 -14.13
C ILE A 807 -21.77 24.23 -14.99
N ILE A 808 -20.58 24.83 -14.90
CA ILE A 808 -20.15 25.96 -15.73
C ILE A 808 -19.52 25.45 -17.03
N SER A 809 -18.67 24.44 -16.91
CA SER A 809 -18.00 23.80 -18.04
C SER A 809 -17.74 22.33 -17.72
N ALA A 810 -17.79 21.49 -18.75
CA ALA A 810 -17.33 20.11 -18.65
C ALA A 810 -16.64 19.68 -19.95
N SER A 811 -15.60 18.87 -19.80
CA SER A 811 -14.85 18.28 -20.91
C SER A 811 -14.62 16.79 -20.65
N GLU A 812 -14.64 16.00 -21.70
CA GLU A 812 -14.15 14.62 -21.62
C GLU A 812 -12.63 14.63 -21.52
N ALA A 813 -12.09 13.76 -20.68
CA ALA A 813 -10.67 13.57 -20.47
C ALA A 813 -10.28 12.09 -20.55
N ASN A 814 -9.00 11.84 -20.77
CA ASN A 814 -8.42 10.50 -20.73
C ASN A 814 -8.11 10.07 -19.27
N GLY A 815 -7.43 8.93 -19.14
CA GLY A 815 -6.94 8.34 -17.91
C GLY A 815 -6.13 9.27 -17.03
N THR A 816 -5.27 10.07 -17.68
CA THR A 816 -4.29 11.00 -17.11
C THR A 816 -4.79 12.45 -17.07
N GLU A 817 -6.12 12.63 -17.17
CA GLU A 817 -6.82 13.91 -17.03
C GLU A 817 -6.61 14.92 -18.18
N LYS A 818 -5.97 14.51 -19.28
CA LYS A 818 -5.86 15.35 -20.48
C LYS A 818 -7.22 15.49 -21.14
N THR A 819 -7.60 16.71 -21.47
CA THR A 819 -8.83 16.97 -22.22
C THR A 819 -8.76 16.39 -23.63
N ILE A 820 -9.70 15.52 -23.98
CA ILE A 820 -9.80 14.88 -25.31
C ILE A 820 -11.05 15.31 -26.09
N GLY A 821 -12.01 15.96 -25.45
CA GLY A 821 -13.23 16.40 -26.10
C GLY A 821 -14.14 17.24 -25.22
N ASN A 822 -15.22 17.75 -25.81
CA ASN A 822 -16.27 18.44 -25.06
C ASN A 822 -17.22 17.44 -24.40
N ALA A 823 -17.76 17.78 -23.24
CA ALA A 823 -18.81 16.99 -22.59
C ALA A 823 -20.16 17.72 -22.66
N THR A 824 -21.25 16.96 -22.78
CA THR A 824 -22.60 17.50 -22.83
C THR A 824 -23.17 17.62 -21.41
N PHE A 825 -23.65 18.81 -21.05
CA PHE A 825 -24.27 19.05 -19.75
C PHE A 825 -25.39 20.10 -19.85
N GLU A 826 -26.33 20.07 -18.89
CA GLU A 826 -27.40 21.06 -18.74
C GLU A 826 -27.65 21.31 -17.25
N GLY A 827 -27.57 22.57 -16.81
CA GLY A 827 -27.70 22.91 -15.39
C GLY A 827 -26.65 22.17 -14.56
N ASN A 828 -27.09 21.33 -13.62
CA ASN A 828 -26.22 20.51 -12.76
C ASN A 828 -26.07 19.05 -13.26
N LYS A 829 -26.47 18.75 -14.49
CA LYS A 829 -26.54 17.39 -15.04
C LYS A 829 -25.52 17.18 -16.14
N LEU A 830 -24.58 16.25 -15.94
CA LEU A 830 -23.63 15.79 -16.94
C LEU A 830 -24.18 14.54 -17.64
N GLN A 831 -24.21 14.54 -18.97
CA GLN A 831 -24.64 13.40 -19.77
C GLN A 831 -23.46 12.47 -20.06
N VAL A 832 -23.64 11.18 -19.80
CA VAL A 832 -22.65 10.13 -20.01
C VAL A 832 -23.20 9.12 -20.99
N ASN A 833 -22.43 8.80 -22.03
CA ASN A 833 -22.65 7.64 -22.88
C ASN A 833 -21.43 6.74 -22.80
N ILE A 834 -21.64 5.45 -22.54
CA ILE A 834 -20.56 4.52 -22.24
C ILE A 834 -20.83 3.16 -22.87
N THR A 835 -19.79 2.55 -23.44
CA THR A 835 -19.86 1.25 -24.11
C THR A 835 -19.59 0.12 -23.12
N PRO A 836 -19.96 -1.13 -23.43
CA PRO A 836 -19.74 -2.29 -22.56
C PRO A 836 -18.34 -2.32 -21.94
N TYR A 837 -18.26 -2.43 -20.61
CA TYR A 837 -17.02 -2.48 -19.82
C TYR A 837 -15.98 -1.36 -20.02
N SER A 838 -16.32 -0.30 -20.77
CA SER A 838 -15.43 0.84 -20.95
C SER A 838 -15.42 1.75 -19.73
N VAL A 839 -14.39 2.60 -19.67
CA VAL A 839 -14.20 3.66 -18.66
C VAL A 839 -14.29 5.01 -19.36
N ARG A 840 -14.84 6.02 -18.68
CA ARG A 840 -14.89 7.42 -19.16
C ARG A 840 -14.49 8.37 -18.03
N THR A 841 -13.78 9.44 -18.38
CA THR A 841 -13.37 10.48 -17.43
C THR A 841 -13.86 11.83 -17.90
N TYR A 842 -14.34 12.65 -16.97
CA TYR A 842 -14.80 14.00 -17.25
C TYR A 842 -14.17 14.96 -16.26
N LYS A 843 -13.76 16.13 -16.76
CA LYS A 843 -13.43 17.30 -15.94
C LYS A 843 -14.64 18.22 -15.90
N VAL A 844 -15.01 18.68 -14.71
CA VAL A 844 -16.22 19.45 -14.44
C VAL A 844 -15.88 20.64 -13.57
N ARG A 845 -16.23 21.84 -14.02
CA ARG A 845 -16.19 23.04 -13.20
C ARG A 845 -17.58 23.36 -12.71
N LEU A 846 -17.75 23.44 -11.40
CA LEU A 846 -19.01 23.81 -10.77
C LEU A 846 -19.02 25.30 -10.45
N LYS A 847 -20.22 25.89 -10.49
CA LYS A 847 -20.47 27.19 -9.88
C LYS A 847 -20.16 27.11 -8.38
N PRO A 848 -19.50 28.14 -7.80
CA PRO A 848 -19.28 28.18 -6.36
C PRO A 848 -20.59 27.97 -5.59
N SER A 849 -20.54 27.24 -4.48
CA SER A 849 -21.72 26.91 -3.67
C SER A 849 -22.46 28.13 -3.10
N GLY A 850 -21.81 29.31 -3.10
CA GLY A 850 -22.34 30.52 -2.50
C GLY A 850 -22.33 30.51 -0.97
N ARG A 851 -21.71 29.48 -0.35
CA ARG A 851 -21.51 29.41 1.10
C ARG A 851 -20.40 30.36 1.52
N GLU A 852 -20.62 31.04 2.65
CA GLU A 852 -19.58 31.86 3.26
C GLU A 852 -18.43 30.96 3.72
N ALA A 853 -17.21 31.42 3.46
CA ALA A 853 -16.06 30.75 4.00
C ALA A 853 -16.11 30.87 5.52
N SER A 854 -15.77 29.78 6.20
CA SER A 854 -15.46 29.79 7.63
C SER A 854 -13.95 29.75 7.79
N PRO A 855 -13.20 30.82 7.44
CA PRO A 855 -11.75 30.80 7.51
C PRO A 855 -11.34 30.57 8.96
N ILE A 856 -10.43 29.63 9.13
CA ILE A 856 -9.83 29.40 10.44
C ILE A 856 -8.99 30.63 10.75
N GLU A 857 -9.40 31.43 11.73
CA GLU A 857 -8.58 32.52 12.22
C GLU A 857 -7.44 31.94 13.06
N TYR A 858 -6.22 32.23 12.65
CA TYR A 858 -5.03 31.76 13.34
C TYR A 858 -3.98 32.87 13.51
N ALA A 859 -3.04 32.64 14.41
CA ALA A 859 -1.81 33.42 14.52
C ALA A 859 -0.66 32.50 14.91
N ALA A 860 0.50 32.67 14.27
CA ALA A 860 1.71 32.02 14.73
C ALA A 860 2.10 32.60 16.10
N LEU A 861 2.34 31.72 17.06
CA LEU A 861 2.92 32.06 18.35
C LEU A 861 4.44 31.96 18.20
N PRO A 862 5.19 33.05 18.34
CA PRO A 862 6.65 33.01 18.19
C PRO A 862 7.27 32.09 19.24
N LEU A 863 8.32 31.38 18.82
CA LEU A 863 9.14 30.51 19.66
C LEU A 863 10.56 31.08 19.67
N ASP A 864 11.19 31.05 20.84
CA ASP A 864 12.58 31.46 21.00
C ASP A 864 13.47 30.26 20.67
N TYR A 865 13.74 30.06 19.37
CA TYR A 865 14.51 28.92 18.89
C TYR A 865 15.94 28.93 19.43
N ASP A 866 16.38 27.79 19.97
CA ASP A 866 17.67 27.57 20.62
C ASP A 866 18.48 26.45 19.95
N ARG A 867 17.85 25.65 19.08
CA ARG A 867 18.44 24.49 18.40
C ARG A 867 18.36 24.62 16.89
N LYS A 868 19.45 24.29 16.19
CA LYS A 868 19.50 24.15 14.73
C LYS A 868 19.20 22.70 14.35
N CYS A 869 17.93 22.42 14.08
CA CYS A 869 17.40 21.06 13.90
C CYS A 869 17.55 20.51 12.47
N ALA A 870 17.91 21.36 11.50
CA ALA A 870 17.99 20.99 10.09
C ALA A 870 19.32 21.45 9.46
N SER A 871 19.75 20.77 8.41
CA SER A 871 20.94 21.13 7.63
C SER A 871 20.70 20.91 6.13
N TYR A 872 21.47 21.59 5.28
CA TYR A 872 21.46 21.38 3.84
C TYR A 872 22.53 20.36 3.42
N ASN A 873 22.38 19.74 2.25
CA ASN A 873 23.33 18.81 1.65
C ASN A 873 24.80 19.27 1.69
N GLU A 874 25.06 20.54 1.37
CA GLU A 874 26.42 21.10 1.35
C GLU A 874 26.99 21.37 2.76
N PHE A 875 26.13 21.40 3.79
CA PHE A 875 26.45 21.82 5.16
C PHE A 875 25.90 20.83 6.21
N ARG A 876 25.92 19.52 5.92
CA ARG A 876 25.29 18.47 6.75
C ARG A 876 25.73 18.45 8.22
N GLY A 877 26.95 18.93 8.51
CA GLY A 877 27.47 19.00 9.88
C GLY A 877 27.00 20.21 10.70
N GLU A 878 26.22 21.14 10.14
CA GLU A 878 25.78 22.34 10.86
C GLU A 878 24.48 22.16 11.66
N GLY A 879 23.73 21.08 11.43
CA GLY A 879 22.48 20.80 12.14
C GLY A 879 22.64 19.64 13.11
N ASP A 880 22.00 19.75 14.27
CA ASP A 880 21.95 18.69 15.28
C ASP A 880 20.56 18.68 15.94
N PHE A 881 19.77 17.68 15.59
CA PHE A 881 18.53 17.35 16.26
C PHE A 881 18.74 16.22 17.27
N GLU A 882 19.45 15.16 16.87
CA GLU A 882 19.77 13.98 17.68
C GLU A 882 21.19 13.51 17.38
N SER A 883 22.12 13.66 18.33
CA SER A 883 23.48 13.08 18.27
C SER A 883 24.24 13.36 16.96
N GLY A 884 24.14 14.58 16.43
CA GLY A 884 24.75 15.00 15.16
C GLY A 884 23.97 14.60 13.90
N TYR A 885 22.76 14.06 14.06
CA TYR A 885 21.79 13.87 12.97
C TYR A 885 20.78 15.01 12.96
N SER A 886 20.32 15.41 11.77
CA SER A 886 19.34 16.50 11.60
C SER A 886 18.31 16.20 10.52
N PHE A 887 17.24 16.99 10.50
CA PHE A 887 16.28 17.00 9.39
C PHE A 887 16.96 17.52 8.11
N ALA A 888 16.57 16.96 6.96
CA ALA A 888 17.03 17.44 5.66
C ALA A 888 16.30 18.74 5.28
N ALA A 889 17.03 19.87 5.29
CA ALA A 889 16.45 21.21 5.11
C ALA A 889 15.83 21.41 3.72
N GLU A 890 16.35 20.74 2.69
CA GLU A 890 15.83 20.75 1.32
C GLU A 890 14.46 20.06 1.18
N LEU A 891 14.10 19.18 2.12
CA LEU A 891 12.79 18.54 2.16
C LEU A 891 11.77 19.32 3.00
N LEU A 892 12.23 20.25 3.84
CA LEU A 892 11.35 21.03 4.70
C LEU A 892 10.66 22.15 3.89
N PRO A 893 9.32 22.29 3.95
CA PRO A 893 8.65 23.45 3.40
C PRO A 893 8.80 24.66 4.33
N ASP A 894 8.61 25.88 3.82
CA ASP A 894 8.63 27.09 4.69
C ASP A 894 7.38 27.17 5.59
N SER A 895 6.28 26.58 5.13
CA SER A 895 5.04 26.43 5.89
C SER A 895 4.43 25.06 5.66
N LEU A 896 3.85 24.49 6.70
CA LEU A 896 3.19 23.19 6.68
C LEU A 896 1.69 23.35 6.95
N ILE A 897 0.85 22.59 6.25
CA ILE A 897 -0.58 22.54 6.52
C ILE A 897 -0.92 21.13 7.03
N ALA A 898 -1.43 21.04 8.26
CA ALA A 898 -1.87 19.77 8.86
C ALA A 898 -3.28 19.90 9.45
N GLY A 899 -4.25 19.19 8.86
CA GLY A 899 -5.66 19.25 9.26
C GLY A 899 -6.24 20.68 9.15
N GLN A 900 -6.00 21.36 8.03
CA GLN A 900 -6.40 22.76 7.75
C GLN A 900 -5.70 23.83 8.61
N ILE A 901 -4.83 23.45 9.55
CA ILE A 901 -4.04 24.39 10.35
C ILE A 901 -2.71 24.67 9.66
N THR A 902 -2.35 25.94 9.54
CA THR A 902 -1.07 26.38 8.96
C THR A 902 -0.04 26.59 10.07
N PHE A 903 1.15 26.02 9.88
CA PHE A 903 2.32 26.20 10.73
C PHE A 903 3.41 26.89 9.92
N ARG A 904 4.03 27.91 10.53
CA ARG A 904 5.20 28.56 9.97
C ARG A 904 6.43 27.97 10.65
N LEU A 905 7.31 27.35 9.88
CA LEU A 905 8.55 26.80 10.40
C LEU A 905 9.61 27.91 10.53
N GLY A 906 10.61 27.69 11.38
CA GLY A 906 11.77 28.56 11.50
C GLY A 906 12.63 28.59 10.24
N GLU A 907 13.47 29.61 10.11
CA GLU A 907 14.45 29.73 9.03
C GLU A 907 15.47 28.57 9.09
N LYS A 908 15.79 27.95 7.96
CA LYS A 908 16.53 26.67 7.92
C LYS A 908 18.02 26.83 8.23
N GLU A 909 18.55 28.04 8.06
CA GLU A 909 19.96 28.38 8.18
C GLU A 909 20.40 28.65 9.64
N ILE A 910 19.44 28.97 10.51
CA ILE A 910 19.66 29.35 11.92
C ILE A 910 18.93 28.38 12.86
N ALA A 911 18.88 28.69 14.15
CA ALA A 911 18.08 27.93 15.11
C ALA A 911 16.59 27.94 14.68
N ASN A 912 15.99 26.75 14.60
CA ASN A 912 14.64 26.51 14.08
C ASN A 912 13.85 25.46 14.87
N GLY A 913 14.35 25.06 16.03
CA GLY A 913 13.60 24.36 17.06
C GLY A 913 13.85 24.96 18.43
N MET A 914 12.89 24.75 19.35
CA MET A 914 12.95 25.19 20.74
C MET A 914 12.87 23.97 21.65
N SER A 915 13.92 23.71 22.43
CA SER A 915 13.91 22.67 23.47
C SER A 915 12.96 23.06 24.63
N CYS A 916 12.28 22.08 25.23
CA CYS A 916 11.37 22.33 26.36
C CYS A 916 12.12 22.35 27.71
N GLU A 917 12.49 23.53 28.21
CA GLU A 917 13.20 23.68 29.49
C GLU A 917 12.29 24.14 30.65
N GLY A 918 10.98 24.13 30.44
CA GLY A 918 9.99 24.69 31.36
C GLY A 918 9.65 26.16 31.07
N ASP A 919 9.93 26.62 29.86
CA ASP A 919 9.69 27.97 29.39
C ASP A 919 8.22 28.37 29.44
N THR A 920 7.97 29.68 29.47
CA THR A 920 6.62 30.23 29.50
C THR A 920 6.33 31.04 28.24
N LEU A 921 5.53 30.47 27.34
CA LEU A 921 5.04 31.15 26.15
C LEU A 921 3.89 32.09 26.51
N GLN A 922 4.00 33.37 26.14
CA GLN A 922 2.96 34.38 26.41
C GLN A 922 1.87 34.33 25.35
N LEU A 923 0.61 34.21 25.78
CA LEU A 923 -0.54 34.27 24.88
C LEU A 923 -0.92 35.73 24.59
N PRO A 924 -1.36 36.06 23.36
CA PRO A 924 -1.79 37.41 23.01
C PRO A 924 -2.99 37.85 23.85
N ALA A 925 -3.00 39.13 24.24
CA ALA A 925 -4.11 39.70 24.99
C ALA A 925 -5.43 39.65 24.20
N GLY A 926 -6.56 39.39 24.87
CA GLY A 926 -7.90 39.57 24.30
C GLY A 926 -8.78 38.33 24.15
N ASN A 927 -8.40 37.16 24.69
CA ASN A 927 -9.21 35.91 24.65
C ASN A 927 -9.74 35.53 23.26
N LYS A 928 -9.06 35.95 22.18
CA LYS A 928 -9.51 35.73 20.80
C LYS A 928 -9.38 34.27 20.38
N TYR A 929 -8.24 33.66 20.72
CA TYR A 929 -7.92 32.27 20.37
C TYR A 929 -8.28 31.35 21.54
N ASN A 930 -8.84 30.19 21.23
CA ASN A 930 -9.29 29.21 22.22
C ASN A 930 -8.59 27.85 22.08
N ARG A 931 -7.70 27.71 21.09
CA ARG A 931 -6.91 26.51 20.81
C ARG A 931 -5.47 26.87 20.50
N LEU A 932 -4.55 26.04 20.96
CA LEU A 932 -3.14 26.05 20.60
C LEU A 932 -2.80 24.72 19.92
N TYR A 933 -2.24 24.80 18.72
CA TYR A 933 -1.63 23.67 18.05
C TYR A 933 -0.11 23.83 18.03
N ILE A 934 0.61 22.74 18.27
CA ILE A 934 2.08 22.71 18.19
C ILE A 934 2.54 21.62 17.25
N LEU A 935 3.67 21.87 16.59
CA LEU A 935 4.48 20.84 15.95
C LEU A 935 5.64 20.49 16.87
N ALA A 936 5.78 19.21 17.22
CA ALA A 936 6.85 18.74 18.08
C ALA A 936 7.34 17.36 17.64
N ALA A 937 8.58 17.05 18.03
CA ALA A 937 9.15 15.71 17.97
C ALA A 937 10.12 15.51 19.14
N SER A 938 10.39 14.25 19.46
CA SER A 938 11.35 13.87 20.48
C SER A 938 12.71 13.56 19.88
N THR A 939 13.78 13.99 20.55
CA THR A 939 15.18 13.74 20.17
C THR A 939 15.70 12.41 20.70
N GLU A 940 14.98 11.71 21.57
CA GLU A 940 15.38 10.40 22.09
C GLU A 940 14.15 9.66 22.66
N GLY A 941 13.76 8.54 22.04
CA GLY A 941 12.59 7.75 22.47
C GLY A 941 11.27 8.53 22.41
N ASP A 942 10.16 7.88 22.76
CA ASP A 942 8.87 8.55 22.89
C ASP A 942 8.78 9.18 24.30
N ASN A 943 8.41 10.46 24.40
CA ASN A 943 8.44 11.21 25.67
C ASN A 943 7.06 11.72 26.07
N GLN A 944 6.66 11.47 27.33
CA GLN A 944 5.49 12.11 27.92
C GLN A 944 5.79 13.60 28.18
N ALA A 945 4.87 14.46 27.75
CA ALA A 945 5.02 15.91 27.75
C ALA A 945 3.74 16.58 28.30
N ASP A 946 3.87 17.26 29.44
CA ASP A 946 2.78 17.94 30.13
C ASP A 946 2.87 19.46 29.96
N PHE A 947 1.98 20.01 29.14
CA PHE A 947 1.85 21.44 28.89
C PHE A 947 0.83 22.04 29.85
N ARG A 948 1.18 23.09 30.59
CA ARG A 948 0.27 23.72 31.55
C ARG A 948 -0.29 25.01 31.01
N ILE A 949 -1.61 25.11 30.89
CA ILE A 949 -2.33 26.29 30.42
C ILE A 949 -3.30 26.75 31.48
N GLY A 950 -2.98 27.86 32.15
CA GLY A 950 -3.73 28.32 33.32
C GLY A 950 -3.74 27.27 34.44
N LYS A 951 -4.90 26.67 34.70
CA LYS A 951 -5.09 25.60 35.71
C LYS A 951 -5.21 24.20 35.09
N GLN A 952 -5.18 24.08 33.77
CA GLN A 952 -5.30 22.81 33.06
C GLN A 952 -3.93 22.30 32.65
N THR A 953 -3.81 20.98 32.51
CA THR A 953 -2.65 20.30 31.95
C THR A 953 -3.12 19.53 30.71
N ALA A 954 -2.44 19.73 29.59
CA ALA A 954 -2.59 18.93 28.39
C ALA A 954 -1.36 18.00 28.28
N SER A 955 -1.63 16.70 28.27
CA SER A 955 -0.62 15.65 28.34
C SER A 955 -0.56 14.89 27.03
N PHE A 956 0.63 14.79 26.43
CA PHE A 956 0.85 14.10 25.16
C PHE A 956 2.07 13.17 25.24
N VAL A 957 2.03 12.05 24.53
CA VAL A 957 3.24 11.30 24.20
C VAL A 957 3.78 11.87 22.90
N VAL A 958 4.93 12.56 22.96
CA VAL A 958 5.64 13.11 21.80
C VAL A 958 6.58 12.03 21.25
N PRO A 959 6.31 11.48 20.06
CA PRO A 959 7.13 10.39 19.56
C PRO A 959 8.53 10.83 19.12
N PHE A 960 9.45 9.86 19.13
CA PHE A 960 10.76 9.99 18.54
C PHE A 960 10.66 10.37 17.06
N TYR A 961 11.51 11.32 16.63
CA TYR A 961 11.42 11.91 15.31
C TYR A 961 11.77 10.98 14.15
N THR A 962 12.37 9.81 14.39
CA THR A 962 12.81 8.88 13.34
C THR A 962 12.42 7.44 13.65
N GLY A 963 12.66 6.52 12.71
CA GLY A 963 12.24 5.12 12.74
C GLY A 963 10.87 4.87 12.09
N PHE A 964 10.20 3.81 12.52
CA PHE A 964 8.88 3.44 11.99
C PHE A 964 7.74 3.96 12.87
N ILE A 965 6.68 4.45 12.25
CA ILE A 965 5.43 4.87 12.88
C ILE A 965 4.50 3.68 13.13
N GLY A 966 4.59 2.66 12.29
CA GLY A 966 3.84 1.43 12.49
C GLY A 966 4.50 0.25 11.80
N GLN A 967 4.20 -0.93 12.34
CA GLN A 967 4.65 -2.23 11.84
C GLN A 967 3.51 -3.23 11.96
N TRP A 968 3.48 -4.22 11.06
CA TRP A 968 2.67 -5.42 11.27
C TRP A 968 3.41 -6.38 12.22
N GLY A 969 2.68 -7.11 13.05
CA GLY A 969 3.26 -8.13 13.92
C GLY A 969 3.61 -9.41 13.17
N HIS A 970 4.73 -9.40 12.44
CA HIS A 970 5.29 -10.57 11.78
C HIS A 970 5.97 -11.46 12.81
N LYS A 971 5.37 -12.63 13.09
CA LYS A 971 5.79 -13.50 14.19
C LYS A 971 7.27 -13.90 14.06
N GLY A 972 8.06 -13.58 15.08
CA GLY A 972 9.50 -13.88 15.11
C GLY A 972 10.38 -12.88 14.36
N HIS A 973 9.80 -11.81 13.79
CA HIS A 973 10.51 -10.78 13.06
C HIS A 973 10.23 -9.36 13.59
N THR A 974 8.97 -8.94 13.65
CA THR A 974 8.54 -7.60 14.11
C THR A 974 7.39 -7.65 15.12
N GLU A 975 7.30 -6.62 15.97
CA GLU A 975 6.14 -6.40 16.83
C GLU A 975 5.12 -5.50 16.13
N GLY A 976 3.83 -5.82 16.27
CA GLY A 976 2.75 -5.06 15.64
C GLY A 976 2.37 -3.84 16.46
N TYR A 977 2.49 -2.64 15.88
CA TYR A 977 2.09 -1.40 16.54
C TYR A 977 1.74 -0.30 15.52
N LEU A 978 1.02 0.73 15.98
CA LEU A 978 0.81 1.97 15.25
C LEU A 978 0.77 3.14 16.23
N LYS A 979 1.72 4.07 16.15
CA LYS A 979 1.76 5.24 17.03
C LYS A 979 0.49 6.09 16.84
N ASP A 980 -0.06 6.63 17.91
CA ASP A 980 -1.34 7.36 17.87
C ASP A 980 -1.20 8.79 17.31
N ALA A 981 -0.05 9.44 17.49
CA ALA A 981 0.20 10.85 17.13
C ALA A 981 -0.13 11.23 15.67
N GLU A 982 -0.71 12.42 15.46
CA GLU A 982 -1.03 12.96 14.14
C GLU A 982 0.27 13.37 13.41
N ILE A 983 0.60 12.68 12.32
CA ILE A 983 1.78 12.98 11.50
C ILE A 983 1.50 14.25 10.69
N ALA A 984 2.29 15.29 10.93
CA ALA A 984 2.20 16.55 10.18
C ALA A 984 3.19 16.57 9.01
N TYR A 985 4.39 16.03 9.20
CA TYR A 985 5.46 15.99 8.22
C TYR A 985 6.12 14.60 8.20
N VAL A 986 6.52 14.15 7.00
CA VAL A 986 7.31 12.95 6.76
C VAL A 986 8.46 13.35 5.83
N GLY A 987 9.69 13.28 6.33
CA GLY A 987 10.91 13.35 5.54
C GLY A 987 11.39 11.94 5.20
N THR A 988 11.91 11.77 4.00
CA THR A 988 12.38 10.50 3.43
C THR A 988 13.81 10.14 3.85
N HIS A 989 14.55 11.05 4.45
CA HIS A 989 15.86 10.78 5.03
C HIS A 989 16.20 11.77 6.15
N ARG A 990 17.27 11.46 6.88
CA ARG A 990 17.96 12.39 7.80
C ARG A 990 19.38 12.64 7.32
N HIS A 991 19.93 13.79 7.71
CA HIS A 991 21.32 14.11 7.47
C HIS A 991 22.21 13.56 8.57
N ALA A 992 23.33 12.95 8.17
CA ALA A 992 24.49 12.72 8.99
C ALA A 992 25.66 13.57 8.48
N SER A 993 26.67 13.82 9.30
CA SER A 993 27.81 14.68 8.92
C SER A 993 28.55 14.21 7.65
N ASN A 994 28.46 12.92 7.31
CA ASN A 994 29.15 12.30 6.19
C ASN A 994 28.24 11.96 4.98
N GLY A 995 26.95 12.29 5.02
CA GLY A 995 26.01 12.02 3.94
C GLY A 995 24.59 11.76 4.41
N ASP A 996 23.70 11.47 3.47
CA ASP A 996 22.30 11.18 3.78
C ASP A 996 22.17 9.77 4.34
N GLN A 997 21.16 9.58 5.19
CA GLN A 997 20.67 8.25 5.53
C GLN A 997 19.32 8.03 4.84
N PRO A 998 19.32 7.58 3.56
CA PRO A 998 18.12 7.27 2.82
C PRO A 998 17.14 6.43 3.62
N TYR A 999 15.87 6.79 3.58
CA TYR A 999 14.76 6.08 4.25
C TYR A 999 14.91 5.87 5.76
N GLU A 1000 15.85 6.57 6.40
CA GLU A 1000 15.75 6.89 7.83
C GLU A 1000 14.79 8.08 7.98
N PHE A 1001 13.49 7.76 8.07
CA PHE A 1001 12.44 8.76 8.06
C PHE A 1001 12.61 9.83 9.14
N THR A 1002 12.13 11.03 8.88
CA THR A 1002 12.02 12.09 9.89
C THR A 1002 10.58 12.57 10.01
N TYR A 1003 10.12 12.87 11.22
CA TYR A 1003 8.72 13.20 11.49
C TYR A 1003 8.59 14.46 12.34
N MET A 1004 7.54 15.23 12.04
CA MET A 1004 6.98 16.21 12.97
C MET A 1004 5.54 15.81 13.26
N PHE A 1005 5.15 15.88 14.53
CA PHE A 1005 3.82 15.50 14.98
C PHE A 1005 3.03 16.73 15.40
N LYS A 1006 1.74 16.74 15.08
CA LYS A 1006 0.81 17.79 15.46
C LYS A 1006 0.08 17.39 16.75
N PHE A 1007 0.06 18.31 17.69
CA PHE A 1007 -0.72 18.21 18.93
C PHE A 1007 -1.61 19.44 19.09
N GLY A 1008 -2.81 19.27 19.64
CA GLY A 1008 -3.78 20.34 19.87
C GLY A 1008 -4.26 20.37 21.31
N MET A 1009 -4.34 21.55 21.90
CA MET A 1009 -4.79 21.76 23.27
C MET A 1009 -5.72 22.98 23.40
N ASP A 1010 -6.68 22.88 24.32
CA ASP A 1010 -7.61 23.98 24.63
C ASP A 1010 -6.89 25.10 25.39
N ILE A 1011 -7.28 26.35 25.10
CA ILE A 1011 -6.86 27.54 25.84
C ILE A 1011 -8.03 27.96 26.74
N PRO A 1012 -7.94 27.74 28.07
CA PRO A 1012 -8.99 28.15 29.00
C PRO A 1012 -9.17 29.66 28.99
N LYS A 1013 -10.42 30.11 29.14
CA LYS A 1013 -10.74 31.54 29.23
C LYS A 1013 -9.94 32.21 30.34
N GLY A 1014 -9.22 33.29 29.99
CA GLY A 1014 -8.37 34.04 30.92
C GLY A 1014 -6.97 33.47 31.12
N ALA A 1015 -6.60 32.37 30.44
CA ALA A 1015 -5.20 31.97 30.38
C ALA A 1015 -4.38 33.03 29.63
N THR A 1016 -3.25 33.42 30.21
CA THR A 1016 -2.34 34.42 29.65
C THR A 1016 -1.03 33.81 29.16
N SER A 1017 -0.78 32.54 29.48
CA SER A 1017 0.47 31.86 29.13
C SER A 1017 0.31 30.35 29.09
N VAL A 1018 1.25 29.70 28.42
CA VAL A 1018 1.47 28.25 28.40
C VAL A 1018 2.85 27.97 28.98
N ILE A 1019 2.93 27.08 29.95
CA ILE A 1019 4.21 26.61 30.51
C ILE A 1019 4.53 25.28 29.83
N LEU A 1020 5.68 25.22 29.17
CA LEU A 1020 6.20 24.03 28.52
C LEU A 1020 6.63 22.98 29.54
N PRO A 1021 6.69 21.69 29.18
CA PRO A 1021 7.28 20.67 30.05
C PRO A 1021 8.77 20.97 30.32
N ARG A 1022 9.31 20.40 31.41
CA ARG A 1022 10.77 20.36 31.64
C ARG A 1022 11.32 19.05 31.10
N ASN A 1023 11.50 18.99 29.80
CA ASN A 1023 12.05 17.84 29.10
C ASN A 1023 12.75 18.30 27.82
N GLU A 1024 14.05 18.51 27.87
CA GLU A 1024 14.87 19.02 26.75
C GLU A 1024 14.83 18.11 25.51
N LYS A 1025 14.42 16.84 25.69
CA LYS A 1025 14.23 15.88 24.61
C LYS A 1025 13.02 16.22 23.72
N VAL A 1026 12.07 17.02 24.23
CA VAL A 1026 10.90 17.47 23.47
C VAL A 1026 11.22 18.82 22.83
N VAL A 1027 11.21 18.86 21.50
CA VAL A 1027 11.54 20.05 20.71
C VAL A 1027 10.31 20.52 19.93
N LEU A 1028 9.98 21.81 20.04
CA LEU A 1028 8.91 22.46 19.28
C LEU A 1028 9.48 23.08 18.01
N PHE A 1029 8.80 22.87 16.89
CA PHE A 1029 9.14 23.48 15.59
C PHE A 1029 8.25 24.67 15.26
N ALA A 1030 6.98 24.64 15.68
CA ALA A 1030 6.03 25.72 15.45
C ALA A 1030 4.90 25.66 16.47
N ALA A 1031 4.30 26.82 16.74
CA ALA A 1031 3.10 26.97 17.55
C ALA A 1031 2.11 27.89 16.83
N THR A 1032 0.86 27.45 16.71
CA THR A 1032 -0.21 28.17 16.03
C THR A 1032 -1.42 28.27 16.94
N LEU A 1033 -1.82 29.50 17.26
CA LEU A 1033 -3.06 29.81 17.96
C LEU A 1033 -4.22 29.82 16.98
N VAL A 1034 -5.35 29.24 17.36
CA VAL A 1034 -6.53 29.09 16.51
C VAL A 1034 -7.79 29.51 17.27
N ALA A 1035 -8.70 30.20 16.59
CA ALA A 1035 -10.03 30.49 17.08
C ALA A 1035 -11.02 29.47 16.50
N GLU A 1036 -11.17 28.35 17.19
CA GLU A 1036 -12.12 27.28 16.84
C GLU A 1036 -13.47 27.57 17.50
N ASN A 1037 -14.27 28.46 16.91
CA ASN A 1037 -15.57 28.84 17.46
C ASN A 1037 -16.69 27.81 17.13
N GLU A 1038 -16.35 26.76 16.39
CA GLU A 1038 -17.30 25.82 15.81
C GLU A 1038 -17.25 24.44 16.49
N PRO A 1039 -18.38 23.71 16.52
CA PRO A 1039 -18.48 22.36 17.08
C PRO A 1039 -17.45 21.36 16.54
N ALA A 1040 -16.74 20.69 17.44
CA ALA A 1040 -15.81 19.64 17.06
C ALA A 1040 -16.55 18.43 16.44
N THR A 1041 -15.94 17.85 15.41
CA THR A 1041 -16.39 16.58 14.83
C THR A 1041 -15.32 15.53 15.09
N THR A 1042 -15.70 14.43 15.72
CA THR A 1042 -14.80 13.33 16.06
C THR A 1042 -15.24 12.06 15.34
N VAL A 1043 -14.28 11.20 15.04
CA VAL A 1043 -14.55 9.87 14.51
C VAL A 1043 -15.42 9.10 15.52
N ALA A 1044 -16.45 8.42 15.03
CA ALA A 1044 -17.39 7.63 15.84
C ALA A 1044 -17.56 6.22 15.25
N GLY A 1045 -16.54 5.69 14.57
CA GLY A 1045 -16.51 4.37 13.98
C GLY A 1045 -15.11 4.04 13.46
N THR A 1046 -14.90 2.84 12.94
CA THR A 1046 -13.59 2.42 12.42
C THR A 1046 -13.39 2.97 11.00
N LEU A 1047 -12.36 3.81 10.79
CA LEU A 1047 -12.04 4.33 9.45
C LEU A 1047 -11.17 3.37 8.62
N PHE A 1048 -10.27 2.63 9.28
CA PHE A 1048 -9.48 1.53 8.74
C PHE A 1048 -9.11 0.56 9.87
N ARG A 1049 -8.72 -0.66 9.51
CA ARG A 1049 -8.31 -1.74 10.41
C ARG A 1049 -6.81 -2.00 10.30
N THR A 1050 -6.23 -2.53 11.37
CA THR A 1050 -4.87 -3.07 11.37
C THR A 1050 -4.87 -4.54 11.76
N ASN A 1051 -3.96 -5.33 11.19
CA ASN A 1051 -3.71 -6.70 11.63
C ASN A 1051 -2.85 -6.79 12.92
N ASN A 1052 -2.86 -5.75 13.74
CA ASN A 1052 -2.11 -5.69 15.00
C ASN A 1052 -3.01 -6.06 16.19
N VAL A 1053 -2.50 -6.93 17.07
CA VAL A 1053 -3.23 -7.41 18.27
C VAL A 1053 -2.81 -6.57 19.47
N GLY A 1054 -3.69 -5.70 19.94
CA GLY A 1054 -3.36 -4.71 20.97
C GLY A 1054 -2.44 -3.63 20.40
N ASN A 1055 -2.70 -2.35 20.70
CA ASN A 1055 -1.79 -1.30 20.24
C ASN A 1055 -0.61 -1.20 21.22
N ALA A 1056 0.43 -2.02 21.02
CA ALA A 1056 1.63 -2.01 21.84
C ALA A 1056 2.33 -0.64 21.88
N ALA A 1057 2.02 0.28 20.94
CA ALA A 1057 2.48 1.67 20.95
C ALA A 1057 2.05 2.46 22.21
N THR A 1058 1.09 1.95 22.99
CA THR A 1058 0.66 2.57 24.26
C THR A 1058 1.33 1.97 25.49
N ALA A 1059 2.23 0.99 25.34
CA ALA A 1059 3.26 0.75 26.34
C ALA A 1059 4.29 1.88 26.19
N GLY A 1060 3.91 3.10 26.60
CA GLY A 1060 4.90 4.06 27.06
C GLY A 1060 5.78 3.29 28.02
N ASN A 1061 7.08 3.24 27.71
CA ASN A 1061 8.14 2.56 28.43
C ASN A 1061 7.63 1.94 29.72
N ASP A 1062 7.52 0.60 29.75
CA ASP A 1062 7.34 -0.16 30.98
C ASP A 1062 7.97 0.64 32.10
N GLU A 1063 7.13 1.01 33.09
CA GLU A 1063 7.52 1.68 34.32
C GLU A 1063 8.97 1.33 34.59
N GLU A 1064 9.89 2.30 34.65
CA GLU A 1064 11.28 2.06 35.04
C GLU A 1064 11.23 1.26 36.34
N ALA A 1065 11.27 -0.06 36.21
CA ALA A 1065 11.16 -0.99 37.30
C ALA A 1065 12.50 -0.84 37.97
N VAL A 1066 12.57 0.07 38.96
CA VAL A 1066 13.77 0.59 39.62
C VAL A 1066 14.98 -0.31 39.35
N ARG A 1067 15.66 -0.08 38.21
CA ARG A 1067 16.72 -0.96 37.76
C ARG A 1067 17.96 -0.56 38.53
N GLU A 1068 18.40 -1.42 39.45
CA GLU A 1068 19.62 -1.12 40.22
C GLU A 1068 20.83 -1.37 39.33
N ASN A 1069 21.56 -0.30 38.97
CA ASN A 1069 22.83 -0.42 38.23
C ASN A 1069 23.90 -1.04 39.14
N ILE A 1070 24.21 -2.32 38.92
CA ILE A 1070 25.16 -3.09 39.71
C ILE A 1070 26.63 -2.77 39.40
N LEU A 1071 26.92 -2.04 38.32
CA LEU A 1071 28.29 -1.59 38.03
C LEU A 1071 28.74 -0.41 38.89
N LYS A 1072 27.81 0.36 39.49
CA LYS A 1072 28.14 1.52 40.32
C LYS A 1072 29.03 1.21 41.53
N GLY A 1073 28.99 -0.05 42.01
CA GLY A 1073 29.84 -0.55 43.10
C GLY A 1073 30.94 -1.53 42.65
N ALA A 1074 31.06 -1.80 41.35
CA ALA A 1074 31.98 -2.78 40.81
C ALA A 1074 33.42 -2.26 40.76
N LYS A 1075 34.39 -3.18 40.84
CA LYS A 1075 35.81 -2.84 40.67
C LYS A 1075 36.25 -3.14 39.26
N ILE A 1076 36.85 -2.16 38.59
CA ILE A 1076 37.56 -2.40 37.32
C ILE A 1076 38.82 -3.21 37.66
N ILE A 1077 38.90 -4.44 37.13
CA ILE A 1077 39.99 -5.39 37.41
C ILE A 1077 40.97 -5.52 36.25
N ALA A 1078 40.56 -5.15 35.03
CA ALA A 1078 41.43 -5.08 33.85
C ALA A 1078 40.83 -4.13 32.81
N CYS A 1079 41.69 -3.55 31.97
CA CYS A 1079 41.27 -2.86 30.75
C CYS A 1079 42.36 -3.03 29.67
N SER A 1080 42.01 -2.85 28.39
CA SER A 1080 42.95 -2.87 27.27
C SER A 1080 43.88 -1.64 27.24
N GLY A 1081 43.37 -0.48 27.64
CA GLY A 1081 44.09 0.78 27.62
C GLY A 1081 43.18 1.98 27.82
N TYR A 1082 43.79 3.17 27.88
CA TYR A 1082 43.12 4.47 27.80
C TYR A 1082 44.10 5.54 27.32
N THR A 1083 43.58 6.62 26.72
CA THR A 1083 44.40 7.67 26.08
C THR A 1083 45.15 8.54 27.08
N ASN A 1084 44.49 8.99 28.15
CA ASN A 1084 45.05 9.85 29.20
C ASN A 1084 44.20 9.78 30.49
N ASP A 1085 44.66 10.40 31.58
CA ASP A 1085 44.00 10.35 32.90
C ASP A 1085 42.58 10.94 32.92
N GLU A 1086 42.23 11.81 31.95
CA GLU A 1086 40.89 12.38 31.75
C GLU A 1086 39.98 11.49 30.87
N GLU A 1087 40.49 10.35 30.37
CA GLU A 1087 39.74 9.41 29.52
C GLU A 1087 39.86 7.93 29.98
N LYS A 1088 40.12 7.70 31.27
CA LYS A 1088 40.28 6.38 31.88
C LYS A 1088 38.95 5.61 32.04
N PRO A 1089 38.96 4.27 32.16
CA PRO A 1089 37.74 3.45 32.19
C PRO A 1089 36.80 3.73 33.38
N ASP A 1090 37.28 4.39 34.44
CA ASP A 1090 36.46 4.84 35.58
C ASP A 1090 35.28 5.71 35.13
N PHE A 1091 35.43 6.49 34.04
CA PHE A 1091 34.38 7.36 33.52
C PHE A 1091 33.18 6.59 32.97
N LEU A 1092 33.32 5.30 32.66
CA LEU A 1092 32.17 4.46 32.31
C LEU A 1092 31.13 4.36 33.44
N LEU A 1093 31.53 4.62 34.68
CA LEU A 1093 30.74 4.34 35.88
C LEU A 1093 30.29 5.59 36.63
N ASP A 1094 30.65 6.78 36.17
CA ASP A 1094 30.45 8.03 36.92
C ASP A 1094 29.07 8.67 36.73
N GLY A 1095 28.30 8.16 35.77
CA GLY A 1095 26.94 8.59 35.48
C GLY A 1095 26.85 9.90 34.70
N LYS A 1096 27.94 10.31 34.03
CA LYS A 1096 27.99 11.56 33.27
C LYS A 1096 28.18 11.29 31.78
N THR A 1097 27.58 12.15 30.97
CA THR A 1097 27.67 12.09 29.49
C THR A 1097 28.59 13.18 28.91
N ASP A 1098 29.39 13.84 29.74
CA ASP A 1098 30.41 14.81 29.33
C ASP A 1098 31.84 14.32 29.63
N THR A 1099 31.98 13.10 30.16
CA THR A 1099 33.22 12.37 30.39
C THR A 1099 33.19 11.04 29.64
N LYS A 1100 34.35 10.44 29.35
CA LYS A 1100 34.40 9.21 28.56
C LYS A 1100 35.58 8.32 28.88
N TRP A 1101 35.41 7.01 28.66
CA TRP A 1101 36.53 6.13 28.40
C TRP A 1101 36.91 6.24 26.92
N CYS A 1102 38.19 6.57 26.65
CA CYS A 1102 38.75 6.52 25.31
C CYS A 1102 39.96 5.62 25.25
N ASP A 1103 39.96 4.66 24.32
CA ASP A 1103 41.09 3.76 24.08
C ASP A 1103 41.42 3.70 22.58
N VAL A 1104 42.64 4.13 22.25
CA VAL A 1104 43.21 4.18 20.89
C VAL A 1104 44.18 3.02 20.60
N SER A 1105 44.25 2.05 21.51
CA SER A 1105 45.07 0.84 21.33
C SER A 1105 44.46 -0.14 20.32
N GLN A 1106 45.17 -1.23 20.03
CA GLN A 1106 44.75 -2.20 19.01
C GLN A 1106 43.46 -2.94 19.43
N THR A 1107 42.38 -2.74 18.69
CA THR A 1107 41.08 -3.43 18.83
C THR A 1107 41.26 -4.96 18.75
N PRO A 1108 40.56 -5.76 19.59
CA PRO A 1108 39.44 -5.38 20.45
C PRO A 1108 39.84 -4.69 21.75
N ASN A 1109 39.10 -3.64 22.11
CA ASN A 1109 39.26 -2.92 23.38
C ASN A 1109 38.34 -3.55 24.43
N TYR A 1110 38.74 -3.59 25.70
CA TYR A 1110 37.92 -4.19 26.75
C TYR A 1110 38.07 -3.52 28.11
N VAL A 1111 37.03 -3.65 28.94
CA VAL A 1111 37.06 -3.34 30.38
C VAL A 1111 36.38 -4.49 31.13
N ASP A 1112 37.05 -4.98 32.16
CA ASP A 1112 36.61 -6.07 33.03
C ASP A 1112 36.24 -5.54 34.41
N PHE A 1113 35.11 -6.00 34.92
CA PHE A 1113 34.53 -5.60 36.20
C PHE A 1113 34.37 -6.83 37.12
N ASP A 1114 34.70 -6.69 38.41
CA ASP A 1114 34.30 -7.61 39.48
C ASP A 1114 33.16 -6.98 40.29
N LEU A 1115 32.00 -7.62 40.27
CA LEU A 1115 30.82 -7.21 41.03
C LEU A 1115 30.97 -7.50 42.55
N GLY A 1116 32.03 -8.20 42.96
CA GLY A 1116 32.31 -8.60 44.34
C GLY A 1116 31.60 -9.88 44.76
N GLU A 1117 30.38 -10.11 44.27
CA GLU A 1117 29.60 -11.33 44.47
C GLU A 1117 28.81 -11.70 43.19
N ALA A 1118 28.25 -12.91 43.16
CA ALA A 1118 27.51 -13.40 42.00
C ALA A 1118 26.08 -12.81 41.97
N GLN A 1119 25.77 -12.04 40.93
CA GLN A 1119 24.50 -11.35 40.72
C GLN A 1119 23.73 -11.95 39.54
N ASN A 1120 22.40 -11.81 39.57
CA ASN A 1120 21.59 -11.97 38.36
C ASN A 1120 21.69 -10.68 37.54
N ILE A 1121 21.50 -10.78 36.22
CA ILE A 1121 21.49 -9.62 35.33
C ILE A 1121 20.22 -9.62 34.51
N SER A 1122 19.51 -8.49 34.51
CA SER A 1122 18.25 -8.29 33.81
C SER A 1122 18.39 -7.42 32.55
N GLY A 1123 19.50 -6.68 32.41
CA GLY A 1123 19.76 -5.82 31.24
C GLY A 1123 21.05 -5.02 31.35
N TRP A 1124 21.33 -4.21 30.33
CA TRP A 1124 22.48 -3.30 30.32
C TRP A 1124 22.21 -2.07 29.43
N LYS A 1125 22.93 -0.98 29.70
CA LYS A 1125 22.89 0.28 28.93
C LYS A 1125 24.31 0.73 28.60
N MET A 1126 24.50 1.31 27.42
CA MET A 1126 25.75 1.92 26.98
C MET A 1126 25.46 3.28 26.31
N VAL A 1127 26.16 4.32 26.74
CA VAL A 1127 26.14 5.65 26.10
C VAL A 1127 27.46 5.83 25.37
N ASN A 1128 27.39 6.08 24.07
CA ASN A 1128 28.55 6.31 23.22
C ASN A 1128 28.91 7.79 23.14
N ALA A 1129 30.03 8.11 22.48
CA ALA A 1129 30.43 9.50 22.22
C ALA A 1129 29.78 10.10 20.95
N GLY A 1130 28.54 9.71 20.64
CA GLY A 1130 27.81 10.19 19.46
C GLY A 1130 27.55 11.70 19.48
N GLN A 1131 27.51 12.33 20.66
CA GLN A 1131 27.39 13.78 20.81
C GLN A 1131 28.63 14.53 20.31
N GLU A 1132 29.83 13.94 20.40
CA GLU A 1132 31.04 14.51 19.78
C GLU A 1132 31.00 14.33 18.26
N SER A 1133 30.56 13.17 17.81
CA SER A 1133 30.36 12.84 16.40
C SER A 1133 29.64 11.51 16.30
N HIS A 1134 28.61 11.41 15.47
CA HIS A 1134 27.93 10.13 15.21
C HIS A 1134 28.89 9.02 14.76
N SER A 1135 30.03 9.38 14.16
CA SER A 1135 31.06 8.41 13.76
C SER A 1135 31.70 7.69 14.94
N TYR A 1136 31.64 8.27 16.14
CA TYR A 1136 32.20 7.73 17.39
C TYR A 1136 31.23 6.81 18.14
N ILE A 1137 30.05 6.53 17.57
CA ILE A 1137 29.16 5.49 18.09
C ILE A 1137 29.83 4.13 17.90
N THR A 1138 29.91 3.34 18.97
CA THR A 1138 30.45 1.97 18.90
C THR A 1138 29.56 1.14 17.98
N ASN A 1139 30.14 0.61 16.91
CA ASN A 1139 29.42 -0.16 15.90
C ASN A 1139 29.23 -1.62 16.32
N GLY A 1140 30.19 -2.22 17.03
CA GLY A 1140 30.06 -3.60 17.49
C GLY A 1140 30.81 -3.89 18.79
N CYS A 1141 30.16 -4.65 19.67
CA CYS A 1141 30.71 -5.07 20.95
C CYS A 1141 30.00 -6.32 21.51
N PHE A 1142 30.63 -6.98 22.48
CA PHE A 1142 30.04 -8.05 23.28
C PHE A 1142 29.96 -7.63 24.74
N LEU A 1143 28.83 -7.94 25.38
CA LEU A 1143 28.75 -8.03 26.83
C LEU A 1143 29.01 -9.49 27.22
N GLN A 1144 30.02 -9.74 28.04
CA GLN A 1144 30.42 -11.09 28.44
C GLN A 1144 30.40 -11.23 29.96
N GLY A 1145 30.19 -12.46 30.42
CA GLY A 1145 30.16 -12.79 31.84
C GLY A 1145 30.81 -14.11 32.19
N LYS A 1146 31.23 -14.25 33.45
CA LYS A 1146 31.70 -15.51 34.04
C LYS A 1146 31.58 -15.53 35.57
N MET A 1147 31.67 -16.72 36.16
CA MET A 1147 31.52 -16.94 37.60
C MET A 1147 32.84 -16.86 38.37
N ASN A 1148 33.91 -17.46 37.83
CA ASN A 1148 35.22 -17.49 38.48
C ASN A 1148 36.30 -16.82 37.60
N PRO A 1149 37.38 -16.27 38.20
CA PRO A 1149 38.46 -15.61 37.44
C PRO A 1149 39.08 -16.47 36.34
N GLY A 1150 39.16 -17.79 36.54
CA GLY A 1150 39.77 -18.74 35.61
C GLY A 1150 38.83 -19.30 34.54
N ASP A 1151 37.53 -19.00 34.60
CA ASP A 1151 36.55 -19.49 33.62
C ASP A 1151 36.72 -18.75 32.27
N GLU A 1152 36.32 -19.41 31.18
CA GLU A 1152 36.19 -18.76 29.87
C GLU A 1152 35.04 -17.74 29.89
N TRP A 1153 35.23 -16.65 29.14
CA TRP A 1153 34.20 -15.63 28.99
C TRP A 1153 33.05 -16.15 28.12
N THR A 1154 31.83 -16.07 28.64
CA THR A 1154 30.61 -16.41 27.89
C THR A 1154 29.95 -15.13 27.42
N THR A 1155 29.59 -15.03 26.13
CA THR A 1155 28.82 -13.88 25.61
C THR A 1155 27.40 -13.93 26.16
N LEU A 1156 27.02 -12.85 26.88
CA LEU A 1156 25.68 -12.64 27.41
C LEU A 1156 24.79 -11.92 26.40
N ASP A 1157 25.36 -10.95 25.68
CA ASP A 1157 24.71 -10.22 24.59
C ASP A 1157 25.74 -9.68 23.60
N ALA A 1158 25.30 -9.39 22.38
CA ALA A 1158 26.13 -8.93 21.29
C ALA A 1158 25.45 -7.80 20.52
N ILE A 1159 26.27 -6.84 20.11
CA ILE A 1159 25.89 -5.74 19.23
C ILE A 1159 26.73 -5.84 17.96
N ASP A 1160 26.07 -5.83 16.81
CA ASP A 1160 26.66 -5.66 15.48
C ASP A 1160 25.83 -4.60 14.73
N GLY A 1161 26.48 -3.62 14.10
CA GLY A 1161 25.81 -2.56 13.37
C GLY A 1161 25.06 -1.53 14.23
N ASN A 1162 25.50 -1.23 15.46
CA ASN A 1162 24.83 -0.21 16.26
C ASN A 1162 25.01 1.20 15.70
N HIS A 1163 23.89 1.92 15.55
CA HIS A 1163 23.85 3.32 15.12
C HIS A 1163 23.24 4.24 16.19
N ALA A 1164 22.81 3.70 17.33
CA ALA A 1164 22.22 4.46 18.42
C ALA A 1164 23.30 4.96 19.37
N ASN A 1165 23.24 6.26 19.72
CA ASN A 1165 24.15 6.83 20.70
C ASN A 1165 23.93 6.22 22.09
N VAL A 1166 22.67 6.02 22.47
CA VAL A 1166 22.29 5.32 23.70
C VAL A 1166 21.71 3.97 23.32
N VAL A 1167 22.30 2.90 23.86
CA VAL A 1167 21.79 1.53 23.73
C VAL A 1167 21.31 1.09 25.11
N SER A 1168 20.08 0.58 25.22
CA SER A 1168 19.56 -0.04 26.44
C SER A 1168 18.86 -1.34 26.06
N ARG A 1169 19.34 -2.48 26.57
CA ARG A 1169 18.90 -3.81 26.15
C ARG A 1169 18.52 -4.67 27.37
N PRO A 1170 17.31 -5.24 27.41
CA PRO A 1170 17.01 -6.30 28.37
C PRO A 1170 17.86 -7.54 28.04
N LEU A 1171 18.25 -8.29 29.07
CA LEU A 1171 19.03 -9.52 28.95
C LEU A 1171 18.16 -10.70 29.35
N ASN A 1172 17.95 -11.62 28.41
CA ASN A 1172 17.28 -12.90 28.70
C ASN A 1172 18.33 -13.95 29.09
N TYR A 1173 18.99 -13.74 30.23
CA TYR A 1173 20.05 -14.61 30.75
C TYR A 1173 19.67 -15.15 32.14
N ASP A 1174 19.39 -16.45 32.21
CA ASP A 1174 18.91 -17.11 33.45
C ASP A 1174 20.03 -17.46 34.45
N GLY A 1175 21.28 -17.10 34.15
CA GLY A 1175 22.45 -17.42 34.98
C GLY A 1175 22.86 -16.29 35.93
N LYS A 1176 23.71 -16.64 36.91
CA LYS A 1176 24.46 -15.65 37.70
C LYS A 1176 25.83 -15.40 37.08
N VAL A 1177 26.33 -14.18 37.24
CA VAL A 1177 27.72 -13.83 36.93
C VAL A 1177 28.31 -12.97 38.04
N ARG A 1178 29.62 -13.06 38.22
CA ARG A 1178 30.37 -12.19 39.14
C ARG A 1178 31.29 -11.24 38.39
N TYR A 1179 31.84 -11.69 37.27
CA TYR A 1179 32.74 -10.90 36.43
C TYR A 1179 32.03 -10.54 35.15
N ILE A 1180 32.11 -9.26 34.77
CA ILE A 1180 31.55 -8.71 33.53
C ILE A 1180 32.66 -8.13 32.68
N ARG A 1181 32.54 -8.27 31.36
CA ARG A 1181 33.43 -7.65 30.38
C ARG A 1181 32.60 -6.96 29.32
N LEU A 1182 32.94 -5.70 29.04
CA LEU A 1182 32.60 -5.07 27.77
C LEU A 1182 33.76 -5.29 26.81
N LEU A 1183 33.51 -5.93 25.67
CA LEU A 1183 34.50 -6.22 24.63
C LEU A 1183 34.10 -5.52 23.33
N VAL A 1184 34.74 -4.41 23.02
CA VAL A 1184 34.49 -3.60 21.81
C VAL A 1184 35.28 -4.18 20.63
N THR A 1185 34.57 -4.57 19.58
CA THR A 1185 35.15 -5.21 18.39
C THR A 1185 35.18 -4.29 17.17
N ARG A 1186 34.23 -3.35 17.08
CA ARG A 1186 34.21 -2.28 16.08
C ARG A 1186 33.87 -0.96 16.78
N PRO A 1187 34.87 -0.12 17.08
CA PRO A 1187 34.72 1.01 17.99
C PRO A 1187 34.05 2.24 17.37
N THR A 1188 33.95 2.31 16.05
CA THR A 1188 33.41 3.48 15.32
C THR A 1188 32.53 3.04 14.16
N GLN A 1189 31.71 3.95 13.64
CA GLN A 1189 30.92 3.74 12.41
C GLN A 1189 31.77 3.77 11.14
N SER A 1190 32.92 4.44 11.20
CA SER A 1190 33.80 4.60 10.04
C SER A 1190 34.60 3.35 9.72
N THR A 1191 34.69 3.00 8.43
CA THR A 1191 35.54 1.90 7.98
C THR A 1191 37.00 2.18 8.32
N GLY A 1192 37.54 1.47 9.32
CA GLY A 1192 38.94 1.59 9.75
C GLY A 1192 39.20 2.49 10.96
N GLY A 1193 38.17 3.13 11.54
CA GLY A 1193 38.34 3.86 12.82
C GLY A 1193 38.57 2.88 13.98
N ARG A 1194 39.53 3.23 14.86
CA ARG A 1194 40.06 2.32 15.90
C ARG A 1194 39.84 2.78 17.33
N ASP A 1195 39.34 4.00 17.49
CA ASP A 1195 39.29 4.66 18.78
C ASP A 1195 37.95 4.32 19.47
N THR A 1196 38.00 3.54 20.54
CA THR A 1196 36.83 3.32 21.38
C THR A 1196 36.53 4.59 22.15
N ARG A 1197 35.27 5.05 22.13
CA ARG A 1197 34.80 6.20 22.92
C ARG A 1197 33.43 5.89 23.52
N ILE A 1198 33.37 5.70 24.83
CA ILE A 1198 32.14 5.32 25.53
C ILE A 1198 32.00 6.21 26.76
N TYR A 1199 30.88 6.89 26.88
CA TYR A 1199 30.57 7.81 27.97
C TYR A 1199 30.15 7.05 29.22
N GLU A 1200 29.27 6.06 29.07
CA GLU A 1200 28.68 5.37 30.21
C GLU A 1200 28.40 3.89 29.89
N LEU A 1201 28.55 3.02 30.89
CA LEU A 1201 28.11 1.64 30.87
C LEU A 1201 27.36 1.31 32.18
N GLU A 1202 26.15 0.78 32.04
CA GLU A 1202 25.34 0.28 33.15
C GLU A 1202 24.97 -1.19 32.93
N VAL A 1203 24.86 -1.95 34.01
CA VAL A 1203 24.31 -3.31 34.00
C VAL A 1203 23.30 -3.38 35.13
N TYR A 1204 22.13 -3.95 34.84
CA TYR A 1204 20.97 -3.97 35.73
C TYR A 1204 20.75 -5.36 36.31
N LYS A 1205 20.20 -5.42 37.54
CA LYS A 1205 19.66 -6.65 38.14
C LYS A 1205 18.15 -6.59 38.29
#